data_AF-A0A1G9HNU8-F1
#
_entry.id   AF-A0A1G9HNU8-F1
#
_cell.length_a   1.000
_cell.length_b   1.000
_cell.length_c   1.000
_cell.angle_alpha   90.00
_cell.angle_beta   90.00
_cell.angle_gamma   90.00
#
_symmetry.space_group_name_H-M   'P 1'
#
loop_
_entity.id
_entity.type
_entity.pdbx_description
1 polymer ?
#
loop_
_entity_poly.entity_id
_entity_poly.type
_entity_poly.pdbx_seq_one_letter_code
_entity_poly.pdbx_strand_id
1 'polypeptide(L)'
;MVQLNRRTFLAGSGAVAGTALLTQQGLATLATAAPYEGAREPLLYGPAARTAAVRGAAYLDGLVYIASRHPVGPGVVRLGVFDPFTGAEVAVHDLDLGARSGNNQMVADDRYVYIGPAGSAHVWRFDPATAAVEPFVEVGAANTWTYSMRVHGDHLWIGTYPTCRLYRVHRATGERTDFGRVGTSMYTTGIAVDDEYVYASTAAPGALKVYDHGGALVSDLTPLLEPSPVGTLDLAVSGGTVYVSCGRFIISMKPDGSERVSRPIAEEDRYVDKLAVTPDGRVLALARLTSNYWEVTPDGLEHLGRPWQDVENAGFFPVTDDTVVGVTGAGHVWSSPIGGEALVTSTALTGFGYPEVVQSMLAHSDGSVWAAGHFAITVHRPKDRNNGRGNRQQTGSTVPPKLIEINGEPKSMVETVDGTVVVGMYPSTQVIAIASDTLEQRVLGTIDNEQMRPLAIAYDPARGDVLIPTTGKHLVHTGAVTFANPVTGAFDVRRDFLPDQNIRNVVVVGDFAYVAGDTFAEASSNPGPRSVASIAEIDLRTRTVRRTFEPVAWAAYEDITVRDGILFATGRNPRGAWLAFDLASEQVIATGDIGGVGGLDTHLGRTWVWNGTHGRIQELSTAGGGTVVTHYDSIPGGFYNRAEPSFVGDARGTWGMHGTDLAWFPLPK
;
A
#
# COMPACT_ATOMS: atom_id res chain seq x y z
N MET A 1 53.73 1.68 16.71
CA MET A 1 54.60 1.52 15.53
C MET A 1 53.87 0.59 14.57
N VAL A 2 53.76 1.02 13.30
CA VAL A 2 53.25 0.30 12.12
C VAL A 2 51.73 0.16 11.95
N GLN A 3 51.26 0.83 10.89
CA GLN A 3 49.93 0.82 10.27
C GLN A 3 49.57 -0.55 9.65
N LEU A 4 48.28 -0.81 9.43
CA LEU A 4 47.70 -1.41 8.20
C LEU A 4 46.16 -1.34 8.30
N ASN A 5 45.56 -0.37 7.59
CA ASN A 5 44.74 -0.49 6.37
C ASN A 5 43.38 -1.20 6.51
N ARG A 6 42.31 -0.39 6.49
CA ARG A 6 40.91 -0.78 6.28
C ARG A 6 40.59 -0.74 4.78
N ARG A 7 40.68 -1.88 4.09
CA ARG A 7 40.02 -2.10 2.80
C ARG A 7 39.49 -3.52 2.73
N THR A 8 38.26 -3.63 2.22
CA THR A 8 37.54 -4.83 1.76
C THR A 8 36.94 -5.75 2.84
N PHE A 9 35.66 -5.51 3.17
CA PHE A 9 34.74 -6.58 3.53
C PHE A 9 33.33 -6.22 3.04
N LEU A 10 32.73 -7.16 2.29
CA LEU A 10 31.32 -7.32 1.86
C LEU A 10 31.09 -7.32 0.34
N ALA A 11 31.69 -8.31 -0.32
CA ALA A 11 31.03 -9.10 -1.34
C ALA A 11 31.19 -10.57 -0.93
N GLY A 12 30.09 -11.34 -0.96
CA GLY A 12 30.12 -12.80 -0.81
C GLY A 12 29.60 -13.33 0.52
N SER A 13 28.29 -13.52 0.63
CA SER A 13 27.71 -14.53 1.53
C SER A 13 27.87 -15.89 0.87
N GLY A 14 29.12 -16.35 0.79
CA GLY A 14 29.48 -17.75 0.57
C GLY A 14 29.49 -18.49 1.90
N ALA A 15 29.09 -19.75 1.84
CA ALA A 15 28.96 -20.70 2.93
C ALA A 15 30.12 -20.71 3.93
N VAL A 16 29.80 -20.89 5.22
CA VAL A 16 30.73 -21.51 6.17
C VAL A 16 30.08 -22.77 6.71
N ALA A 17 30.72 -23.89 6.34
CA ALA A 17 30.47 -25.22 6.86
C ALA A 17 30.82 -25.28 8.35
N GLY A 18 29.82 -25.56 9.19
CA GLY A 18 30.02 -26.08 10.53
C GLY A 18 29.86 -27.60 10.48
N THR A 19 30.95 -28.33 10.68
CA THR A 19 30.96 -29.79 10.88
C THR A 19 30.19 -30.13 12.16
N ALA A 20 28.90 -30.41 12.02
CA ALA A 20 28.12 -31.12 13.02
C ALA A 20 28.08 -32.60 12.61
N LEU A 21 28.46 -33.49 13.53
CA LEU A 21 28.29 -34.93 13.38
C LEU A 21 26.80 -35.25 13.20
N LEU A 22 26.41 -35.52 11.96
CA LEU A 22 25.11 -36.05 11.59
C LEU A 22 25.06 -37.55 11.89
N THR A 23 24.28 -37.93 12.89
CA THR A 23 23.65 -39.25 12.92
C THR A 23 22.71 -39.34 11.71
N GLN A 24 22.99 -40.28 10.81
CA GLN A 24 22.16 -40.59 9.64
C GLN A 24 20.74 -41.01 10.08
N GLN A 25 19.77 -40.12 9.95
CA GLN A 25 18.37 -40.49 9.75
C GLN A 25 17.77 -39.65 8.63
N GLY A 26 17.63 -40.28 7.46
CA GLY A 26 16.67 -40.00 6.40
C GLY A 26 16.41 -38.56 5.98
N LEU A 27 17.32 -37.95 5.20
CA LEU A 27 16.95 -36.85 4.31
C LEU A 27 16.17 -37.42 3.12
N ALA A 28 14.85 -37.28 3.15
CA ALA A 28 14.03 -37.46 1.96
C ALA A 28 14.36 -36.33 0.97
N THR A 29 14.89 -36.70 -0.19
CA THR A 29 15.00 -35.82 -1.36
C THR A 29 13.62 -35.25 -1.69
N LEU A 30 13.44 -33.93 -1.56
CA LEU A 30 12.27 -33.21 -2.07
C LEU A 30 12.19 -33.47 -3.59
N ALA A 31 11.22 -34.28 -3.99
CA ALA A 31 10.95 -34.54 -5.39
C ALA A 31 10.47 -33.23 -6.04
N THR A 32 11.21 -32.74 -7.04
CA THR A 32 10.67 -31.77 -8.00
C THR A 32 9.49 -32.46 -8.70
N ALA A 33 8.27 -31.99 -8.44
CA ALA A 33 7.09 -32.47 -9.14
C ALA A 33 7.30 -32.30 -10.65
N ALA A 34 7.16 -33.39 -11.41
CA ALA A 34 7.26 -33.32 -12.86
C ALA A 34 6.15 -32.41 -13.42
N PRO A 35 6.44 -31.52 -14.39
CA PRO A 35 5.42 -30.73 -15.04
C PRO A 35 4.39 -31.64 -15.71
N TYR A 36 3.10 -31.26 -15.62
CA TYR A 36 2.01 -32.00 -16.24
C TYR A 36 2.17 -32.04 -17.77
N GLU A 37 2.08 -33.24 -18.37
CA GLU A 37 1.97 -33.42 -19.83
C GLU A 37 0.64 -32.83 -20.32
N GLY A 38 0.65 -31.55 -20.68
CA GLY A 38 -0.51 -30.81 -21.14
C GLY A 38 -0.66 -29.39 -20.60
N ALA A 39 0.36 -28.84 -19.91
CA ALA A 39 0.39 -27.44 -19.52
C ALA A 39 0.09 -26.54 -20.74
N ARG A 40 -0.93 -25.70 -20.63
CA ARG A 40 -1.33 -24.76 -21.68
C ARG A 40 -0.65 -23.44 -21.41
N GLU A 41 -0.32 -22.69 -22.45
CA GLU A 41 0.17 -21.32 -22.27
C GLU A 41 -0.94 -20.41 -21.72
N PRO A 42 -0.64 -19.50 -20.78
CA PRO A 42 -1.60 -18.51 -20.35
C PRO A 42 -1.95 -17.55 -21.50
N LEU A 43 -3.17 -17.02 -21.48
CA LEU A 43 -3.60 -15.98 -22.41
C LEU A 43 -3.46 -14.61 -21.75
N LEU A 44 -2.70 -13.70 -22.38
CA LEU A 44 -2.42 -12.36 -21.83
C LEU A 44 -3.36 -11.29 -22.40
N TYR A 45 -3.77 -10.37 -21.55
CA TYR A 45 -4.75 -9.31 -21.85
C TYR A 45 -4.19 -7.89 -21.65
N GLY A 46 -2.88 -7.76 -21.39
CA GLY A 46 -2.21 -6.50 -21.05
C GLY A 46 -2.35 -6.14 -19.57
N PRO A 47 -1.94 -4.93 -19.14
CA PRO A 47 -1.86 -4.55 -17.73
C PRO A 47 -3.13 -4.83 -16.93
N ALA A 48 -3.02 -5.60 -15.85
CA ALA A 48 -4.17 -5.93 -15.00
C ALA A 48 -4.62 -4.72 -14.17
N ALA A 49 -3.69 -4.08 -13.48
CA ALA A 49 -3.96 -2.86 -12.72
C ALA A 49 -3.14 -1.71 -13.29
N ARG A 50 -3.77 -0.53 -13.35
CA ARG A 50 -3.12 0.74 -13.67
C ARG A 50 -3.27 1.71 -12.52
N THR A 51 -2.23 2.49 -12.27
CA THR A 51 -2.25 3.55 -11.27
C THR A 51 -1.46 4.76 -11.76
N ALA A 52 -1.71 5.90 -11.13
CA ALA A 52 -0.83 7.06 -11.13
C ALA A 52 -0.45 7.42 -9.70
N ALA A 53 -0.22 6.42 -8.83
CA ALA A 53 0.18 6.66 -7.47
C ALA A 53 1.43 7.55 -7.41
N VAL A 54 1.38 8.62 -6.62
CA VAL A 54 2.47 9.58 -6.43
C VAL A 54 2.71 9.82 -4.95
N ARG A 55 3.92 10.28 -4.63
CA ARG A 55 4.25 10.78 -3.29
C ARG A 55 5.04 12.08 -3.31
N GLY A 56 5.76 12.34 -4.39
CA GLY A 56 6.53 13.55 -4.59
C GLY A 56 5.93 14.36 -5.72
N ALA A 57 5.83 15.66 -5.49
CA ALA A 57 5.52 16.64 -6.51
C ALA A 57 6.40 17.87 -6.33
N ALA A 58 6.70 18.55 -7.43
CA ALA A 58 7.34 19.86 -7.43
C ALA A 58 6.66 20.76 -8.45
N TYR A 59 6.72 22.07 -8.22
CA TYR A 59 6.23 23.07 -9.16
C TYR A 59 7.40 23.93 -9.64
N LEU A 60 7.55 24.07 -10.96
CA LEU A 60 8.62 24.85 -11.59
C LEU A 60 8.14 25.38 -12.93
N ASP A 61 8.33 26.68 -13.17
CA ASP A 61 8.03 27.38 -14.43
C ASP A 61 6.63 27.12 -14.99
N GLY A 62 5.61 27.15 -14.13
CA GLY A 62 4.22 26.94 -14.56
C GLY A 62 3.80 25.47 -14.64
N LEU A 63 4.73 24.54 -14.44
CA LEU A 63 4.50 23.10 -14.62
C LEU A 63 4.59 22.36 -13.31
N VAL A 64 3.81 21.29 -13.21
CA VAL A 64 3.87 20.33 -12.11
C VAL A 64 4.65 19.11 -12.57
N TYR A 65 5.64 18.75 -11.77
CA TYR A 65 6.43 17.54 -11.88
C TYR A 65 5.96 16.55 -10.84
N ILE A 66 5.63 15.32 -11.25
CA ILE A 66 5.21 14.24 -10.35
C ILE A 66 6.05 12.99 -10.60
N ALA A 67 6.42 12.28 -9.54
CA ALA A 67 7.16 11.02 -9.65
C ALA A 67 6.31 9.84 -9.21
N SER A 68 6.40 8.74 -9.96
CA SER A 68 5.74 7.48 -9.63
C SER A 68 6.12 7.04 -8.21
N ARG A 69 5.11 6.61 -7.45
CA ARG A 69 5.32 6.07 -6.10
C ARG A 69 6.05 4.75 -6.15
N HIS A 70 5.82 3.94 -7.18
CA HIS A 70 6.49 2.67 -7.36
C HIS A 70 7.45 2.74 -8.55
N PRO A 71 8.59 2.03 -8.50
CA PRO A 71 9.43 1.89 -9.67
C PRO A 71 8.63 1.23 -10.81
N VAL A 72 8.75 1.78 -12.02
CA VAL A 72 8.12 1.22 -13.24
C VAL A 72 9.00 0.17 -13.92
N GLY A 73 10.22 -0.01 -13.40
CA GLY A 73 11.18 -1.04 -13.73
C GLY A 73 12.28 -1.08 -12.67
N PRO A 74 13.24 -2.03 -12.72
CA PRO A 74 14.32 -2.11 -11.75
C PRO A 74 15.14 -0.81 -11.69
N GLY A 75 14.95 -0.04 -10.61
CA GLY A 75 15.61 1.26 -10.39
C GLY A 75 15.07 2.43 -11.21
N VAL A 76 14.01 2.21 -11.99
CA VAL A 76 13.42 3.22 -12.86
C VAL A 76 12.23 3.88 -12.18
N VAL A 77 12.29 5.20 -12.01
CA VAL A 77 11.18 6.04 -11.56
C VAL A 77 10.64 6.80 -12.76
N ARG A 78 9.31 6.81 -12.91
CA ARG A 78 8.67 7.63 -13.94
C ARG A 78 8.43 9.03 -13.41
N LEU A 79 8.89 10.03 -14.14
CA LEU A 79 8.65 11.45 -13.91
C LEU A 79 7.66 11.96 -14.98
N GLY A 80 6.51 12.46 -14.56
CA GLY A 80 5.55 13.14 -15.42
C GLY A 80 5.61 14.64 -15.25
N VAL A 81 5.38 15.37 -16.35
CA VAL A 81 5.34 16.84 -16.40
C VAL A 81 4.00 17.27 -16.98
N PHE A 82 3.28 18.10 -16.23
CA PHE A 82 1.91 18.48 -16.56
C PHE A 82 1.70 19.98 -16.43
N ASP A 83 0.88 20.54 -17.31
CA ASP A 83 0.31 21.86 -17.13
C ASP A 83 -0.93 21.74 -16.22
N PRO A 84 -0.89 22.30 -15.00
CA PRO A 84 -2.00 22.18 -14.05
C PRO A 84 -3.24 23.00 -14.43
N PHE A 85 -3.14 23.94 -15.38
CA PHE A 85 -4.24 24.82 -15.80
C PHE A 85 -5.00 24.29 -17.02
N THR A 86 -4.42 23.33 -17.74
CA THR A 86 -5.08 22.66 -18.88
C THR A 86 -5.23 21.16 -18.67
N GLY A 87 -4.47 20.58 -17.73
CA GLY A 87 -4.38 19.13 -17.55
C GLY A 87 -3.50 18.43 -18.60
N ALA A 88 -2.87 19.19 -19.50
CA ALA A 88 -2.09 18.60 -20.59
C ALA A 88 -0.83 17.91 -20.06
N GLU A 89 -0.59 16.68 -20.52
CA GLU A 89 0.70 16.01 -20.40
C GLU A 89 1.71 16.72 -21.33
N VAL A 90 2.75 17.27 -20.73
CA VAL A 90 3.85 17.94 -21.45
C VAL A 90 4.95 16.93 -21.78
N ALA A 91 5.34 16.11 -20.81
CA ALA A 91 6.38 15.10 -20.97
C ALA A 91 6.27 13.98 -19.95
N VAL A 92 6.84 12.82 -20.30
CA VAL A 92 7.06 11.69 -19.40
C VAL A 92 8.48 11.16 -19.61
N HIS A 93 9.20 10.96 -18.52
CA HIS A 93 10.57 10.45 -18.51
C HIS A 93 10.66 9.23 -17.59
N ASP A 94 11.29 8.16 -18.08
CA ASP A 94 11.66 7.01 -17.25
C ASP A 94 13.13 7.18 -16.83
N LEU A 95 13.32 7.54 -15.56
CA LEU A 95 14.61 7.92 -14.98
C LEU A 95 15.22 6.75 -14.22
N ASP A 96 16.44 6.33 -14.59
CA ASP A 96 17.21 5.39 -13.79
C ASP A 96 17.84 6.11 -12.60
N LEU A 97 17.25 5.90 -11.42
CA LEU A 97 17.72 6.45 -10.14
C LEU A 97 18.42 5.37 -9.29
N GLY A 98 18.77 4.24 -9.89
CA GLY A 98 19.37 3.10 -9.21
C GLY A 98 18.36 2.21 -8.47
N ALA A 99 18.81 1.00 -8.13
CA ALA A 99 17.96 -0.03 -7.52
C ALA A 99 17.24 0.45 -6.25
N ARG A 100 15.98 0.02 -6.10
CA ARG A 100 15.06 0.32 -4.97
C ARG A 100 14.47 1.73 -4.94
N SER A 101 14.76 2.59 -5.92
CA SER A 101 14.19 3.93 -6.03
C SER A 101 12.68 3.94 -6.27
N GLY A 102 11.93 4.41 -5.27
CA GLY A 102 10.49 4.69 -5.34
C GLY A 102 10.09 5.66 -4.24
N ASN A 103 8.79 5.83 -4.01
CA ASN A 103 8.21 6.54 -2.87
C ASN A 103 8.85 7.92 -2.61
N ASN A 104 8.99 8.67 -3.71
CA ASN A 104 9.87 9.83 -3.83
C ASN A 104 9.35 11.06 -3.09
N GLN A 105 10.26 11.86 -2.54
CA GLN A 105 10.03 13.27 -2.23
C GLN A 105 10.61 14.15 -3.31
N MET A 106 10.00 15.31 -3.54
CA MET A 106 10.45 16.24 -4.57
C MET A 106 10.36 17.69 -4.09
N VAL A 107 11.26 18.51 -4.61
CA VAL A 107 11.24 19.98 -4.49
C VAL A 107 11.94 20.54 -5.72
N ALA A 108 11.60 21.76 -6.13
CA ALA A 108 12.32 22.46 -7.19
C ALA A 108 13.00 23.71 -6.65
N ASP A 109 14.05 24.13 -7.35
CA ASP A 109 14.52 25.52 -7.34
C ASP A 109 14.22 26.16 -8.70
N ASP A 110 14.87 27.28 -9.02
CA ASP A 110 14.66 28.06 -10.25
C ASP A 110 15.15 27.36 -11.53
N ARG A 111 15.76 26.17 -11.43
CA ARG A 111 16.30 25.43 -12.58
C ARG A 111 16.07 23.94 -12.52
N TYR A 112 16.26 23.32 -11.36
CA TYR A 112 16.30 21.88 -11.22
C TYR A 112 15.15 21.36 -10.38
N VAL A 113 14.76 20.13 -10.68
CA VAL A 113 13.90 19.33 -9.81
C VAL A 113 14.79 18.35 -9.04
N TYR A 114 14.75 18.42 -7.72
CA TYR A 114 15.43 17.48 -6.83
C TYR A 114 14.50 16.32 -6.51
N ILE A 115 14.99 15.09 -6.69
CA ILE A 115 14.23 13.87 -6.45
C ILE A 115 14.96 13.08 -5.38
N GLY A 116 14.27 12.84 -4.26
CA GLY A 116 14.77 12.03 -3.15
C GLY A 116 14.01 10.71 -3.07
N PRO A 117 14.51 9.62 -3.66
CA PRO A 117 13.84 8.32 -3.58
C PRO A 117 13.94 7.71 -2.17
N ALA A 118 12.94 6.92 -1.83
CA ALA A 118 13.08 5.86 -0.85
C ALA A 118 14.02 4.79 -1.38
N GLY A 119 14.96 4.33 -0.56
CA GLY A 119 15.86 3.23 -0.90
C GLY A 119 17.04 3.65 -1.77
N SER A 120 17.41 4.94 -1.74
CA SER A 120 18.62 5.45 -2.41
C SER A 120 19.52 6.15 -1.40
N ALA A 121 20.83 6.02 -1.62
CA ALA A 121 21.83 6.78 -0.88
C ALA A 121 21.85 8.26 -1.29
N HIS A 122 21.28 8.61 -2.46
CA HIS A 122 21.41 9.91 -3.08
C HIS A 122 20.08 10.65 -3.19
N VAL A 123 20.15 11.97 -3.09
CA VAL A 123 19.20 12.85 -3.79
C VAL A 123 19.73 13.07 -5.20
N TRP A 124 18.83 12.96 -6.16
CA TRP A 124 19.07 13.13 -7.58
C TRP A 124 18.63 14.52 -8.03
N ARG A 125 19.24 15.00 -9.10
CA ARG A 125 18.93 16.30 -9.71
C ARG A 125 18.56 16.07 -11.16
N PHE A 126 17.37 16.55 -11.53
CA PHE A 126 16.84 16.53 -12.89
C PHE A 126 16.87 17.95 -13.47
N ASP A 127 17.40 18.10 -14.69
CA ASP A 127 17.43 19.36 -15.43
C ASP A 127 16.34 19.35 -16.52
N PRO A 128 15.23 20.09 -16.36
CA PRO A 128 14.15 20.15 -17.35
C PRO A 128 14.58 20.66 -18.72
N ALA A 129 15.64 21.48 -18.81
CA ALA A 129 16.10 22.03 -20.09
C ALA A 129 16.82 20.98 -20.96
N THR A 130 17.40 19.94 -20.33
CA THR A 130 18.15 18.89 -21.03
C THR A 130 17.55 17.49 -20.87
N ALA A 131 16.56 17.33 -20.00
CA ALA A 131 16.01 16.06 -19.52
C ALA A 131 17.07 15.12 -18.91
N ALA A 132 18.22 15.64 -18.48
CA ALA A 132 19.27 14.87 -17.83
C ALA A 132 18.98 14.68 -16.34
N VAL A 133 19.33 13.51 -15.82
CA VAL A 133 19.28 13.20 -14.38
C VAL A 133 20.62 12.69 -13.90
N GLU A 134 21.07 13.16 -12.73
CA GLU A 134 22.34 12.76 -12.13
C GLU A 134 22.24 12.63 -10.61
N PRO A 135 23.06 11.77 -9.97
CA PRO A 135 23.15 11.76 -8.52
C PRO A 135 23.80 13.07 -8.07
N PHE A 136 23.13 13.83 -7.21
CA PHE A 136 23.58 15.15 -6.80
C PHE A 136 24.35 15.11 -5.47
N VAL A 137 23.76 14.50 -4.44
CA VAL A 137 24.36 14.46 -3.11
C VAL A 137 24.01 13.16 -2.40
N GLU A 138 24.99 12.54 -1.76
CA GLU A 138 24.78 11.37 -0.90
C GLU A 138 24.27 11.85 0.47
N VAL A 139 23.15 11.30 0.95
CA VAL A 139 22.49 11.66 2.22
C VAL A 139 22.37 10.47 3.18
N GLY A 140 22.88 9.30 2.80
CA GLY A 140 22.91 8.13 3.67
C GLY A 140 23.26 6.84 2.94
N ALA A 141 22.87 5.71 3.51
CA ALA A 141 23.11 4.39 2.91
C ALA A 141 22.04 4.05 1.87
N ALA A 142 22.21 2.93 1.15
CA ALA A 142 21.26 2.48 0.11
C ALA A 142 19.85 2.08 0.62
N ASN A 143 19.59 2.19 1.92
CA ASN A 143 18.25 2.04 2.50
C ASN A 143 17.71 3.36 3.08
N THR A 144 18.42 4.47 2.89
CA THR A 144 17.96 5.80 3.28
C THR A 144 16.80 6.23 2.41
N TRP A 145 15.84 6.90 3.03
CA TRP A 145 14.72 7.54 2.37
C TRP A 145 14.83 9.02 2.64
N THR A 146 14.82 9.81 1.58
CA THR A 146 14.59 11.25 1.70
C THR A 146 13.11 11.47 1.98
N TYR A 147 12.81 11.91 3.20
CA TYR A 147 11.45 11.93 3.73
C TYR A 147 10.82 13.33 3.70
N SER A 148 11.65 14.38 3.78
CA SER A 148 11.25 15.77 3.56
C SER A 148 12.37 16.54 2.86
N MET A 149 12.01 17.52 2.04
CA MET A 149 12.96 18.42 1.39
C MET A 149 12.43 19.84 1.32
N ARG A 150 13.32 20.83 1.45
CA ARG A 150 13.00 22.25 1.29
C ARG A 150 14.16 22.99 0.65
N VAL A 151 13.86 23.86 -0.31
CA VAL A 151 14.83 24.81 -0.86
C VAL A 151 14.66 26.15 -0.13
N HIS A 152 15.76 26.76 0.31
CA HIS A 152 15.79 28.13 0.84
C HIS A 152 17.16 28.76 0.59
N GLY A 153 17.19 29.92 -0.06
CA GLY A 153 18.43 30.56 -0.51
C GLY A 153 19.28 29.57 -1.30
N ASP A 154 20.60 29.56 -1.09
CA ASP A 154 21.53 28.67 -1.79
C ASP A 154 21.54 27.21 -1.32
N HIS A 155 20.59 26.80 -0.47
CA HIS A 155 20.62 25.50 0.18
C HIS A 155 19.38 24.65 -0.07
N LEU A 156 19.63 23.34 -0.17
CA LEU A 156 18.65 22.28 -0.08
C LEU A 156 18.74 21.64 1.30
N TRP A 157 17.62 21.58 2.01
CA TRP A 157 17.46 20.97 3.32
C TRP A 157 16.78 19.62 3.19
N ILE A 158 17.29 18.61 3.88
CA ILE A 158 16.89 17.21 3.67
C ILE A 158 16.67 16.51 5.00
N GLY A 159 15.48 15.96 5.18
CA GLY A 159 15.11 15.09 6.30
C GLY A 159 15.10 13.64 5.87
N THR A 160 15.56 12.74 6.75
CA THR A 160 15.79 11.32 6.37
C THR A 160 15.04 10.30 7.22
N TYR A 161 14.83 9.12 6.65
CA TYR A 161 14.50 7.86 7.32
C TYR A 161 15.53 6.78 6.96
N PRO A 162 15.80 5.78 7.84
CA PRO A 162 15.31 5.62 9.22
C PRO A 162 16.13 6.38 10.26
N THR A 163 17.11 7.17 9.81
CA THR A 163 18.07 7.85 10.69
C THR A 163 17.51 9.09 11.38
N CYS A 164 16.39 9.64 10.91
CA CYS A 164 15.79 10.88 11.43
C CYS A 164 16.80 12.03 11.50
N ARG A 165 17.63 12.16 10.46
CA ARG A 165 18.68 13.19 10.38
C ARG A 165 18.24 14.35 9.49
N LEU A 166 18.73 15.53 9.85
CA LEU A 166 18.62 16.77 9.07
C LEU A 166 19.96 17.09 8.42
N TYR A 167 19.93 17.38 7.12
CA TYR A 167 21.08 17.81 6.35
C TYR A 167 20.81 19.17 5.70
N ARG A 168 21.88 19.96 5.56
CA ARG A 168 21.94 21.12 4.67
C ARG A 168 22.89 20.82 3.54
N VAL A 169 22.51 21.14 2.31
CA VAL A 169 23.33 20.93 1.11
C VAL A 169 23.41 22.23 0.31
N HIS A 170 24.61 22.71 0.03
CA HIS A 170 24.80 23.87 -0.85
C HIS A 170 24.53 23.47 -2.32
N ARG A 171 23.55 24.11 -2.96
CA ARG A 171 23.00 23.67 -4.26
C ARG A 171 24.01 23.71 -5.41
N ALA A 172 24.94 24.67 -5.39
CA ALA A 172 25.93 24.82 -6.45
C ALA A 172 27.11 23.84 -6.33
N THR A 173 27.48 23.44 -5.11
CA THR A 173 28.71 22.65 -4.85
C THR A 173 28.42 21.22 -4.39
N GLY A 174 27.20 20.93 -3.93
CA GLY A 174 26.87 19.66 -3.29
C GLY A 174 27.47 19.51 -1.88
N GLU A 175 28.09 20.55 -1.32
CA GLU A 175 28.68 20.50 0.03
C GLU A 175 27.58 20.25 1.07
N ARG A 176 27.73 19.19 1.86
CA ARG A 176 26.74 18.73 2.83
C ARG A 176 27.20 18.93 4.26
N THR A 177 26.35 19.54 5.09
CA THR A 177 26.48 19.64 6.54
C THR A 177 25.40 18.77 7.23
N ASP A 178 25.78 17.98 8.24
CA ASP A 178 24.88 17.12 9.01
C ASP A 178 24.54 17.79 10.36
N PHE A 179 23.26 18.08 10.59
CA PHE A 179 22.76 18.76 11.80
C PHE A 179 22.41 17.74 12.90
N GLY A 180 22.67 16.45 12.65
CA GLY A 180 22.40 15.37 13.57
C GLY A 180 20.94 14.91 13.53
N ARG A 181 20.57 14.17 14.57
CA ARG A 181 19.26 13.54 14.69
C ARG A 181 18.24 14.50 15.27
N VAL A 182 17.08 14.63 14.62
CA VAL A 182 16.01 15.55 15.03
C VAL A 182 15.27 14.99 16.25
N GLY A 183 14.88 13.73 16.26
CA GLY A 183 14.12 13.14 17.37
C GLY A 183 14.37 11.65 17.58
N THR A 184 13.59 11.02 18.47
CA THR A 184 13.66 9.57 18.73
C THR A 184 12.87 8.74 17.72
N SER A 185 12.02 9.38 16.91
CA SER A 185 11.39 8.79 15.72
C SER A 185 12.43 8.32 14.68
N MET A 186 11.98 7.54 13.71
CA MET A 186 12.76 7.19 12.53
C MET A 186 12.60 8.21 11.39
N TYR A 187 11.59 9.08 11.47
CA TYR A 187 11.17 9.92 10.35
C TYR A 187 11.34 11.40 10.69
N THR A 188 12.14 12.13 9.90
CA THR A 188 12.08 13.60 9.85
C THR A 188 10.99 13.97 8.84
N THR A 189 9.84 14.44 9.32
CA THR A 189 8.61 14.57 8.51
C THR A 189 8.42 15.95 7.91
N GLY A 190 8.81 17.01 8.62
CA GLY A 190 8.65 18.39 8.16
C GLY A 190 9.94 19.18 8.27
N ILE A 191 10.14 20.10 7.31
CA ILE A 191 11.21 21.11 7.32
C ILE A 191 10.62 22.43 6.86
N ALA A 192 10.80 23.48 7.66
CA ALA A 192 10.57 24.86 7.25
C ALA A 192 11.86 25.66 7.50
N VAL A 193 12.08 26.70 6.69
CA VAL A 193 13.30 27.53 6.77
C VAL A 193 12.91 28.96 6.49
N ASP A 194 13.40 29.88 7.31
CA ASP A 194 13.37 31.32 7.07
C ASP A 194 14.81 31.87 7.08
N ASP A 195 14.95 33.20 7.07
CA ASP A 195 16.26 33.85 7.01
C ASP A 195 17.11 33.67 8.29
N GLU A 196 16.50 33.30 9.41
CA GLU A 196 17.17 33.20 10.72
C GLU A 196 17.30 31.74 11.19
N TYR A 197 16.27 30.92 10.94
CA TYR A 197 16.11 29.61 11.54
C TYR A 197 15.72 28.52 10.56
N VAL A 198 16.01 27.30 11.00
CA VAL A 198 15.61 26.04 10.38
C VAL A 198 14.79 25.26 11.39
N TYR A 199 13.57 24.92 11.01
CA TYR A 199 12.64 24.15 11.81
C TYR A 199 12.60 22.73 11.26
N ALA A 200 12.76 21.73 12.12
CA ALA A 200 12.64 20.33 11.73
C ALA A 200 11.77 19.56 12.71
N SER A 201 10.90 18.71 12.17
CA SER A 201 9.94 17.95 12.95
C SER A 201 9.95 16.46 12.60
N THR A 202 9.30 15.65 13.45
CA THR A 202 9.29 14.19 13.30
C THR A 202 7.90 13.55 13.43
N ALA A 203 7.75 12.36 12.86
CA ALA A 203 6.59 11.50 13.09
C ALA A 203 6.56 11.01 14.54
N ALA A 204 5.49 10.34 14.97
CA ALA A 204 5.39 9.77 16.32
C ALA A 204 6.62 8.92 16.72
N PRO A 205 7.17 9.08 17.94
CA PRO A 205 6.89 10.15 18.90
C PRO A 205 7.36 11.51 18.37
N GLY A 206 6.44 12.47 18.27
CA GLY A 206 6.68 13.75 17.61
C GLY A 206 7.75 14.59 18.31
N ALA A 207 8.50 15.34 17.53
CA ALA A 207 9.49 16.32 17.99
C ALA A 207 9.45 17.54 17.07
N LEU A 208 9.79 18.71 17.60
CA LEU A 208 9.95 19.96 16.85
C LEU A 208 11.14 20.73 17.40
N LYS A 209 12.14 20.96 16.55
CA LYS A 209 13.39 21.63 16.93
C LYS A 209 13.67 22.80 16.01
N VAL A 210 14.29 23.83 16.60
CA VAL A 210 14.73 25.04 15.90
C VAL A 210 16.25 25.10 15.95
N TYR A 211 16.86 25.27 14.79
CA TYR A 211 18.29 25.42 14.62
C TYR A 211 18.60 26.77 14.00
N ASP A 212 19.77 27.32 14.30
CA ASP A 212 20.33 28.37 13.45
C ASP A 212 20.86 27.76 12.14
N HIS A 213 21.22 28.60 11.17
CA HIS A 213 21.83 28.13 9.91
C HIS A 213 23.22 27.50 10.10
N GLY A 214 23.85 27.63 11.27
CA GLY A 214 25.10 26.97 11.62
C GLY A 214 24.92 25.54 12.17
N GLY A 215 23.69 25.17 12.53
CA GLY A 215 23.33 23.88 13.14
C GLY A 215 23.34 23.85 14.65
N ALA A 216 23.47 24.99 15.32
CA ALA A 216 23.26 25.06 16.76
C ALA A 216 21.75 24.94 17.06
N LEU A 217 21.39 24.09 18.03
CA LEU A 217 20.02 24.02 18.53
C LEU A 217 19.71 25.29 19.31
N VAL A 218 18.72 26.04 18.84
CA VAL A 218 18.25 27.29 19.47
C VAL A 218 17.15 27.01 20.48
N SER A 219 16.18 26.16 20.11
CA SER A 219 15.07 25.78 21.00
C SER A 219 14.54 24.37 20.69
N ASP A 220 13.96 23.74 21.72
CA ASP A 220 13.21 22.49 21.61
C ASP A 220 11.74 22.78 21.93
N LEU A 221 10.92 22.80 20.87
CA LEU A 221 9.49 23.11 20.94
C LEU A 221 8.63 21.84 21.08
N THR A 222 9.27 20.67 21.21
CA THR A 222 8.58 19.38 21.38
C THR A 222 7.54 19.38 22.50
N PRO A 223 7.78 19.97 23.69
CA PRO A 223 6.78 20.01 24.77
C PRO A 223 5.51 20.81 24.44
N LEU A 224 5.55 21.62 23.37
CA LEU A 224 4.43 22.45 22.92
C LEU A 224 3.55 21.77 21.86
N LEU A 225 3.93 20.57 21.41
CA LEU A 225 3.12 19.79 20.47
C LEU A 225 1.90 19.16 21.16
N GLU A 226 0.84 18.96 20.39
CA GLU A 226 -0.30 18.17 20.85
C GLU A 226 0.04 16.67 20.84
N PRO A 227 -0.49 15.89 21.79
CA PRO A 227 -0.38 14.43 21.73
C PRO A 227 -0.97 13.90 20.43
N SER A 228 -0.16 13.15 19.67
CA SER A 228 -0.56 12.67 18.34
C SER A 228 -0.01 11.27 18.07
N PRO A 229 -0.86 10.31 17.64
CA PRO A 229 -0.41 8.97 17.27
C PRO A 229 0.42 8.96 15.98
N VAL A 230 0.41 10.05 15.21
CA VAL A 230 1.20 10.20 13.97
C VAL A 230 2.33 11.21 14.10
N GLY A 231 2.38 11.98 15.20
CA GLY A 231 3.33 13.08 15.38
C GLY A 231 3.01 14.25 14.46
N THR A 232 4.06 14.84 13.87
CA THR A 232 3.96 15.94 12.91
C THR A 232 4.04 15.45 11.47
N LEU A 233 3.38 16.14 10.54
CA LEU A 233 3.36 15.76 9.12
C LEU A 233 4.02 16.78 8.20
N ASP A 234 3.88 18.08 8.47
CA ASP A 234 4.47 19.13 7.66
C ASP A 234 4.68 20.43 8.45
N LEU A 235 5.53 21.31 7.92
CA LEU A 235 5.87 22.62 8.50
C LEU A 235 5.77 23.73 7.46
N ALA A 236 5.34 24.92 7.89
CA ALA A 236 5.50 26.17 7.15
C ALA A 236 5.99 27.27 8.08
N VAL A 237 6.61 28.31 7.53
CA VAL A 237 7.02 29.49 8.29
C VAL A 237 6.61 30.75 7.53
N SER A 238 5.95 31.67 8.23
CA SER A 238 5.54 32.97 7.69
C SER A 238 5.56 34.02 8.79
N GLY A 239 6.06 35.23 8.49
CA GLY A 239 6.09 36.34 9.45
C GLY A 239 6.82 36.04 10.77
N GLY A 240 7.87 35.20 10.73
CA GLY A 240 8.61 34.75 11.91
C GLY A 240 7.80 33.85 12.85
N THR A 241 6.74 33.21 12.35
CA THR A 241 5.91 32.24 13.05
C THR A 241 6.01 30.90 12.34
N VAL A 242 6.33 29.83 13.09
CA VAL A 242 6.29 28.46 12.57
C VAL A 242 4.89 27.89 12.73
N TYR A 243 4.40 27.24 11.68
CA TYR A 243 3.13 26.53 11.61
C TYR A 243 3.41 25.04 11.45
N VAL A 244 2.71 24.23 12.23
CA VAL A 244 2.98 22.81 12.40
C VAL A 244 1.70 22.01 12.20
N SER A 245 1.70 21.11 11.23
CA SER A 245 0.68 20.06 11.17
C SER A 245 1.01 18.97 12.18
N CYS A 246 0.17 18.79 13.20
CA CYS A 246 0.38 17.85 14.29
C CYS A 246 -0.91 17.08 14.61
N GLY A 247 -1.01 15.83 14.14
CA GLY A 247 -2.21 15.02 14.33
C GLY A 247 -3.47 15.72 13.82
N ARG A 248 -4.39 16.03 14.74
CA ARG A 248 -5.66 16.72 14.45
C ARG A 248 -5.60 18.25 14.63
N PHE A 249 -4.41 18.81 14.69
CA PHE A 249 -4.22 20.23 14.99
C PHE A 249 -3.24 20.89 14.02
N ILE A 250 -3.47 22.17 13.77
CA ILE A 250 -2.47 23.11 13.27
C ILE A 250 -2.03 23.98 14.44
N ILE A 251 -0.73 23.94 14.75
CA ILE A 251 -0.15 24.69 15.86
C ILE A 251 0.72 25.80 15.26
N SER A 252 0.59 27.02 15.73
CA SER A 252 1.49 28.14 15.38
C SER A 252 2.18 28.69 16.63
N MET A 253 3.45 29.06 16.52
CA MET A 253 4.20 29.70 17.62
C MET A 253 5.41 30.46 17.09
N LYS A 254 5.98 31.35 17.91
CA LYS A 254 7.30 31.96 17.67
C LYS A 254 8.44 30.95 17.90
N PRO A 255 9.66 31.23 17.42
CA PRO A 255 10.79 30.29 17.54
C PRO A 255 11.20 29.98 18.99
N ASP A 256 10.86 30.86 19.93
CA ASP A 256 11.05 30.67 21.38
C ASP A 256 9.88 29.95 22.07
N GLY A 257 8.82 29.62 21.31
CA GLY A 257 7.60 28.97 21.80
C GLY A 257 6.53 29.94 22.32
N SER A 258 6.78 31.24 22.32
CA SER A 258 5.77 32.25 22.66
C SER A 258 4.66 32.32 21.61
N GLU A 259 3.54 32.96 21.97
CA GLU A 259 2.36 33.13 21.10
C GLU A 259 1.80 31.81 20.52
N ARG A 260 1.92 30.72 21.30
CA ARG A 260 1.40 29.41 20.89
C ARG A 260 -0.12 29.44 20.73
N VAL A 261 -0.60 29.07 19.54
CA VAL A 261 -2.01 28.86 19.23
C VAL A 261 -2.19 27.46 18.64
N SER A 262 -3.20 26.73 19.09
CA SER A 262 -3.54 25.38 18.60
C SER A 262 -4.96 25.39 18.03
N ARG A 263 -5.11 24.96 16.77
CA ARG A 263 -6.38 24.99 16.03
C ARG A 263 -6.78 23.57 15.65
N PRO A 264 -7.93 23.05 16.09
CA PRO A 264 -8.41 21.76 15.64
C PRO A 264 -8.79 21.82 14.16
N ILE A 265 -8.59 20.73 13.44
CA ILE A 265 -9.09 20.56 12.07
C ILE A 265 -10.55 20.05 12.09
N ALA A 266 -11.26 20.26 10.98
CA ALA A 266 -12.64 19.82 10.80
C ALA A 266 -12.80 18.30 11.04
N GLU A 267 -13.97 17.86 11.53
CA GLU A 267 -14.18 16.47 11.94
C GLU A 267 -14.02 15.49 10.78
N GLU A 268 -14.50 15.88 9.61
CA GLU A 268 -14.39 15.15 8.35
C GLU A 268 -12.95 15.00 7.84
N ASP A 269 -12.06 15.91 8.21
CA ASP A 269 -10.65 15.87 7.83
C ASP A 269 -9.91 14.87 8.71
N ARG A 270 -8.98 14.10 8.14
CA ARG A 270 -8.21 13.13 8.94
C ARG A 270 -6.98 13.76 9.60
N TYR A 271 -6.15 14.42 8.80
CA TYR A 271 -4.90 15.10 9.15
C TYR A 271 -4.65 16.25 8.16
N VAL A 272 -3.65 17.10 8.40
CA VAL A 272 -3.16 18.07 7.40
C VAL A 272 -1.90 17.50 6.75
N ASP A 273 -1.97 17.22 5.44
CA ASP A 273 -0.86 16.64 4.68
C ASP A 273 0.20 17.67 4.29
N LYS A 274 -0.26 18.89 3.96
CA LYS A 274 0.61 19.97 3.49
C LYS A 274 0.26 21.30 4.13
N LEU A 275 1.29 22.07 4.48
CA LEU A 275 1.21 23.49 4.77
C LEU A 275 1.96 24.27 3.69
N ALA A 276 1.41 25.39 3.25
CA ALA A 276 2.06 26.24 2.27
C ALA A 276 1.83 27.72 2.59
N VAL A 277 2.68 28.58 2.02
CA VAL A 277 2.61 30.03 2.21
C VAL A 277 2.41 30.67 0.86
N THR A 278 1.41 31.53 0.73
CA THR A 278 1.15 32.35 -0.46
C THR A 278 2.20 33.47 -0.58
N PRO A 279 2.38 34.08 -1.77
CA PRO A 279 3.34 35.18 -1.92
C PRO A 279 3.05 36.40 -1.02
N ASP A 280 1.78 36.68 -0.72
CA ASP A 280 1.34 37.69 0.26
C ASP A 280 1.54 37.29 1.74
N GLY A 281 1.99 36.06 2.03
CA GLY A 281 2.33 35.60 3.38
C GLY A 281 1.23 34.87 4.14
N ARG A 282 0.04 34.66 3.56
CA ARG A 282 -1.01 33.82 4.17
C ARG A 282 -0.57 32.37 4.23
N VAL A 283 -1.03 31.66 5.25
CA VAL A 283 -0.72 30.24 5.45
C VAL A 283 -1.93 29.41 5.10
N LEU A 284 -1.74 28.46 4.18
CA LEU A 284 -2.76 27.55 3.74
C LEU A 284 -2.46 26.13 4.24
N ALA A 285 -3.51 25.36 4.50
CA ALA A 285 -3.44 23.98 4.94
C ALA A 285 -4.28 23.07 4.06
N LEU A 286 -3.72 21.96 3.58
CA LEU A 286 -4.41 20.97 2.75
C LEU A 286 -4.61 19.67 3.55
N ALA A 287 -5.87 19.30 3.76
CA ALA A 287 -6.27 18.17 4.57
C ALA A 287 -6.26 16.84 3.80
N ARG A 288 -5.91 15.76 4.50
CA ARG A 288 -6.05 14.38 4.04
C ARG A 288 -7.50 13.92 4.13
N LEU A 289 -7.86 12.97 3.26
CA LEU A 289 -9.18 12.36 3.10
C LEU A 289 -10.12 13.28 2.36
N THR A 290 -10.38 14.48 2.84
CA THR A 290 -11.34 15.38 2.18
C THR A 290 -10.73 16.18 1.05
N SER A 291 -9.40 16.36 1.03
CA SER A 291 -8.72 17.40 0.24
C SER A 291 -9.29 18.80 0.43
N ASN A 292 -9.95 19.06 1.56
CA ASN A 292 -10.29 20.43 1.94
C ASN A 292 -8.99 21.22 2.09
N TYR A 293 -8.98 22.44 1.57
CA TYR A 293 -7.92 23.39 1.91
C TYR A 293 -8.48 24.62 2.60
N TRP A 294 -7.69 25.11 3.53
CA TRP A 294 -8.09 26.09 4.53
C TRP A 294 -7.08 27.22 4.58
N GLU A 295 -7.53 28.44 4.88
CA GLU A 295 -6.67 29.50 5.39
C GLU A 295 -6.49 29.33 6.90
N VAL A 296 -5.25 29.45 7.38
CA VAL A 296 -4.93 29.41 8.81
C VAL A 296 -4.95 30.84 9.36
N THR A 297 -6.02 31.20 10.06
CA THR A 297 -6.21 32.54 10.64
C THR A 297 -5.84 32.59 12.12
N PRO A 298 -5.74 33.76 12.77
CA PRO A 298 -5.55 33.83 14.22
C PRO A 298 -6.63 33.07 15.01
N ASP A 299 -7.87 33.11 14.54
CA ASP A 299 -9.05 32.60 15.26
C ASP A 299 -9.41 31.15 14.91
N GLY A 300 -8.90 30.60 13.80
CA GLY A 300 -9.24 29.24 13.38
C GLY A 300 -8.79 28.89 11.98
N LEU A 301 -9.61 28.06 11.31
CA LEU A 301 -9.42 27.64 9.92
C LEU A 301 -10.62 28.10 9.10
N GLU A 302 -10.37 28.84 8.03
CA GLU A 302 -11.40 29.29 7.10
C GLU A 302 -11.38 28.41 5.85
N HIS A 303 -12.52 27.81 5.50
CA HIS A 303 -12.60 26.90 4.35
C HIS A 303 -12.46 27.68 3.04
N LEU A 304 -11.57 27.24 2.16
CA LEU A 304 -11.32 27.89 0.88
C LEU A 304 -11.73 27.02 -0.30
N GLY A 305 -11.76 25.70 -0.16
CA GLY A 305 -12.19 24.85 -1.25
C GLY A 305 -11.90 23.37 -1.02
N ARG A 306 -12.36 22.57 -1.98
CA ARG A 306 -12.26 21.12 -1.97
C ARG A 306 -12.07 20.60 -3.41
N PRO A 307 -10.84 20.61 -3.94
CA PRO A 307 -10.56 20.19 -5.31
C PRO A 307 -10.91 18.72 -5.55
N TRP A 308 -10.73 17.85 -4.55
CA TRP A 308 -10.97 16.42 -4.70
C TRP A 308 -11.52 15.83 -3.41
N GLN A 309 -11.75 14.51 -3.37
CA GLN A 309 -12.14 13.81 -2.17
C GLN A 309 -11.56 12.39 -2.08
N ASP A 310 -11.61 11.84 -0.89
CA ASP A 310 -11.10 10.54 -0.49
C ASP A 310 -9.68 10.28 -1.01
N VAL A 311 -8.72 11.12 -0.63
CA VAL A 311 -7.32 10.94 -1.07
C VAL A 311 -6.31 11.54 -0.10
N GLU A 312 -5.08 11.03 -0.13
CA GLU A 312 -3.92 11.72 0.45
C GLU A 312 -3.34 12.75 -0.55
N ASN A 313 -2.58 13.73 -0.06
CA ASN A 313 -2.01 14.79 -0.91
C ASN A 313 -0.49 14.76 -0.97
N ALA A 314 0.06 14.90 -2.17
CA ALA A 314 1.50 14.82 -2.47
C ALA A 314 2.13 16.20 -2.72
N GLY A 315 1.37 17.17 -3.22
CA GLY A 315 1.85 18.52 -3.51
C GLY A 315 0.79 19.60 -3.26
N PHE A 316 1.23 20.78 -2.83
CA PHE A 316 0.39 21.94 -2.59
C PHE A 316 1.22 23.22 -2.76
N PHE A 317 0.88 24.01 -3.79
CA PHE A 317 1.69 25.11 -4.28
C PHE A 317 0.79 26.34 -4.52
N PRO A 318 0.81 27.33 -3.62
CA PRO A 318 0.26 28.64 -3.91
C PRO A 318 1.15 29.32 -4.94
N VAL A 319 0.66 29.48 -6.17
CA VAL A 319 1.45 29.95 -7.33
C VAL A 319 1.28 31.45 -7.58
N THR A 320 0.19 32.03 -7.08
CA THR A 320 -0.09 33.46 -7.00
C THR A 320 -0.80 33.76 -5.67
N ASP A 321 -1.13 35.03 -5.42
CA ASP A 321 -1.92 35.42 -4.25
C ASP A 321 -3.36 34.86 -4.27
N ASP A 322 -3.87 34.43 -5.43
CA ASP A 322 -5.25 34.00 -5.62
C ASP A 322 -5.39 32.61 -6.23
N THR A 323 -4.29 31.89 -6.48
CA THR A 323 -4.32 30.61 -7.18
C THR A 323 -3.44 29.58 -6.49
N VAL A 324 -3.99 28.38 -6.33
CA VAL A 324 -3.30 27.21 -5.80
C VAL A 324 -3.28 26.09 -6.84
N VAL A 325 -2.17 25.37 -6.87
CA VAL A 325 -1.97 24.14 -7.63
C VAL A 325 -1.70 23.02 -6.63
N GLY A 326 -2.20 21.82 -6.92
CA GLY A 326 -1.91 20.69 -6.06
C GLY A 326 -1.90 19.36 -6.79
N VAL A 327 -1.44 18.36 -6.04
CA VAL A 327 -1.28 16.99 -6.52
C VAL A 327 -1.79 16.03 -5.45
N THR A 328 -2.72 15.15 -5.83
CA THR A 328 -3.18 14.08 -4.94
C THR A 328 -2.29 12.86 -5.05
N GLY A 329 -2.24 12.02 -4.02
CA GLY A 329 -1.50 10.76 -4.00
C GLY A 329 -1.97 9.74 -5.03
N ALA A 330 -3.19 9.90 -5.57
CA ALA A 330 -3.72 9.12 -6.68
C ALA A 330 -3.28 9.62 -8.06
N GLY A 331 -2.49 10.70 -8.13
CA GLY A 331 -1.97 11.25 -9.37
C GLY A 331 -2.93 12.23 -10.06
N HIS A 332 -3.80 12.89 -9.31
CA HIS A 332 -4.56 14.00 -9.87
C HIS A 332 -3.72 15.27 -9.80
N VAL A 333 -3.61 15.97 -10.91
CA VAL A 333 -3.07 17.34 -10.96
C VAL A 333 -4.27 18.28 -11.01
N TRP A 334 -4.26 19.31 -10.17
CA TRP A 334 -5.35 20.26 -10.09
C TRP A 334 -4.87 21.69 -9.88
N SER A 335 -5.68 22.64 -10.32
CA SER A 335 -5.53 24.07 -10.05
C SER A 335 -6.87 24.66 -9.63
N SER A 336 -6.84 25.68 -8.77
CA SER A 336 -8.03 26.35 -8.27
C SER A 336 -7.71 27.81 -7.99
N PRO A 337 -8.56 28.77 -8.40
CA PRO A 337 -8.65 30.04 -7.70
C PRO A 337 -8.99 29.77 -6.23
N ILE A 338 -8.39 30.51 -5.31
CA ILE A 338 -8.68 30.40 -3.87
C ILE A 338 -10.14 30.82 -3.64
N GLY A 339 -10.94 29.95 -3.03
CA GLY A 339 -12.39 30.17 -2.89
C GLY A 339 -13.22 29.77 -4.12
N GLY A 340 -12.57 29.30 -5.19
CA GLY A 340 -13.20 28.99 -6.47
C GLY A 340 -13.33 27.49 -6.78
N GLU A 341 -13.85 27.20 -7.97
CA GLU A 341 -13.92 25.83 -8.50
C GLU A 341 -12.54 25.37 -8.98
N ALA A 342 -12.22 24.10 -8.71
CA ALA A 342 -10.98 23.50 -9.14
C ALA A 342 -11.13 22.83 -10.51
N LEU A 343 -10.11 22.99 -11.36
CA LEU A 343 -9.87 22.10 -12.50
C LEU A 343 -9.07 20.90 -11.99
N VAL A 344 -9.54 19.68 -12.28
CA VAL A 344 -8.89 18.44 -11.84
C VAL A 344 -8.67 17.52 -13.03
N THR A 345 -7.46 17.00 -13.16
CA THR A 345 -7.08 16.05 -14.22
C THR A 345 -6.45 14.80 -13.61
N SER A 346 -6.99 13.62 -13.92
CA SER A 346 -6.38 12.34 -13.57
C SER A 346 -5.28 11.98 -14.56
N THR A 347 -4.09 11.64 -14.06
CA THR A 347 -2.94 11.26 -14.90
C THR A 347 -2.85 9.73 -15.14
N ALA A 348 -3.74 8.95 -14.54
CA ALA A 348 -3.72 7.47 -14.62
C ALA A 348 -3.98 6.91 -16.02
N LEU A 349 -4.65 7.67 -16.88
CA LEU A 349 -4.97 7.27 -18.26
C LEU A 349 -4.12 8.02 -19.30
N THR A 350 -3.12 8.80 -18.89
CA THR A 350 -2.17 9.45 -19.78
C THR A 350 -0.92 8.57 -19.99
N GLY A 351 0.13 9.09 -20.63
CA GLY A 351 1.42 8.40 -20.76
C GLY A 351 2.12 8.17 -19.40
N PHE A 352 1.75 8.94 -18.38
CA PHE A 352 2.29 8.77 -17.03
C PHE A 352 1.80 7.48 -16.35
N GLY A 353 0.51 7.17 -16.47
CA GLY A 353 -0.10 5.98 -15.84
C GLY A 353 0.65 4.69 -16.17
N TYR A 354 0.93 3.88 -15.14
CA TYR A 354 1.82 2.73 -15.24
C TYR A 354 1.19 1.45 -14.68
N PRO A 355 1.61 0.27 -15.20
CA PRO A 355 1.13 -1.01 -14.70
C PRO A 355 1.67 -1.31 -13.30
N GLU A 356 0.89 -1.99 -12.47
CA GLU A 356 1.27 -2.35 -11.10
C GLU A 356 0.92 -3.80 -10.76
N VAL A 357 1.57 -4.32 -9.72
CA VAL A 357 1.14 -5.53 -9.02
C VAL A 357 -0.25 -5.37 -8.40
N VAL A 358 -1.04 -6.44 -8.44
CA VAL A 358 -2.41 -6.46 -7.94
C VAL A 358 -2.48 -6.73 -6.44
N GLN A 359 -3.33 -5.99 -5.75
CA GLN A 359 -3.65 -6.14 -4.34
C GLN A 359 -4.68 -7.24 -4.09
N SER A 360 -5.72 -7.30 -4.94
CA SER A 360 -6.77 -8.33 -4.97
C SER A 360 -7.44 -8.40 -6.35
N MET A 361 -8.02 -9.55 -6.69
CA MET A 361 -8.71 -9.75 -7.97
C MET A 361 -10.06 -10.44 -7.76
N LEU A 362 -11.07 -9.96 -8.48
CA LEU A 362 -12.40 -10.56 -8.49
C LEU A 362 -12.82 -10.77 -9.94
N ALA A 363 -13.22 -11.99 -10.25
CA ALA A 363 -13.83 -12.31 -11.52
C ALA A 363 -15.35 -12.37 -11.32
N HIS A 364 -16.05 -11.41 -11.90
CA HIS A 364 -17.45 -11.10 -11.64
C HIS A 364 -18.38 -11.97 -12.51
N SER A 365 -19.60 -12.23 -12.03
CA SER A 365 -20.57 -13.11 -12.70
C SER A 365 -21.00 -12.61 -14.09
N ASP A 366 -20.94 -11.31 -14.35
CA ASP A 366 -21.18 -10.69 -15.66
C ASP A 366 -20.04 -10.96 -16.68
N GLY A 367 -18.97 -11.64 -16.26
CA GLY A 367 -17.80 -11.96 -17.06
C GLY A 367 -16.71 -10.88 -17.07
N SER A 368 -16.89 -9.79 -16.33
CA SER A 368 -15.83 -8.80 -16.11
C SER A 368 -14.79 -9.30 -15.09
N VAL A 369 -13.59 -8.74 -15.14
CA VAL A 369 -12.51 -9.02 -14.18
C VAL A 369 -12.05 -7.71 -13.56
N TRP A 370 -12.12 -7.64 -12.25
CA TRP A 370 -11.78 -6.47 -11.44
C TRP A 370 -10.41 -6.72 -10.83
N ALA A 371 -9.42 -5.94 -11.23
CA ALA A 371 -8.05 -6.02 -10.73
C ALA A 371 -7.72 -4.74 -9.98
N ALA A 372 -7.49 -4.87 -8.67
CA ALA A 372 -7.23 -3.74 -7.80
C ALA A 372 -5.73 -3.49 -7.60
N GLY A 373 -5.29 -2.25 -7.78
CA GLY A 373 -3.95 -1.78 -7.42
C GLY A 373 -4.00 -0.72 -6.31
N HIS A 374 -2.93 0.04 -6.13
CA HIS A 374 -2.99 1.27 -5.32
C HIS A 374 -3.81 2.34 -6.04
N PHE A 375 -4.74 2.95 -5.30
CA PHE A 375 -5.61 4.06 -5.71
C PHE A 375 -6.58 3.81 -6.87
N ALA A 376 -6.63 2.59 -7.41
CA ALA A 376 -7.56 2.28 -8.48
C ALA A 376 -7.96 0.80 -8.54
N ILE A 377 -9.17 0.56 -9.06
CA ILE A 377 -9.62 -0.74 -9.55
C ILE A 377 -9.77 -0.63 -11.06
N THR A 378 -9.12 -1.53 -11.79
CA THR A 378 -9.22 -1.63 -13.25
C THR A 378 -10.21 -2.74 -13.59
N VAL A 379 -11.31 -2.39 -14.27
CA VAL A 379 -12.36 -3.33 -14.68
C VAL A 379 -12.18 -3.69 -16.15
N HIS A 380 -11.87 -4.96 -16.37
CA HIS A 380 -11.68 -5.56 -17.69
C HIS A 380 -12.95 -6.24 -18.15
N ARG A 381 -13.27 -6.11 -19.45
CA ARG A 381 -14.33 -6.88 -20.12
C ARG A 381 -13.72 -7.67 -21.28
N PRO A 382 -12.98 -8.75 -20.99
CA PRO A 382 -12.35 -9.55 -22.03
C PRO A 382 -13.46 -10.10 -22.96
N LYS A 383 -13.43 -9.72 -24.24
CA LYS A 383 -14.35 -10.27 -25.25
C LYS A 383 -13.98 -11.71 -25.62
N ASP A 384 -15.02 -12.46 -26.00
CA ASP A 384 -15.06 -13.81 -26.55
C ASP A 384 -14.74 -14.99 -25.61
N ARG A 385 -15.75 -15.34 -24.81
CA ARG A 385 -15.99 -16.71 -24.35
C ARG A 385 -16.93 -17.51 -25.27
N ASN A 386 -17.52 -16.87 -26.29
CA ASN A 386 -18.51 -17.50 -27.13
C ASN A 386 -17.88 -18.31 -28.27
N ASN A 387 -18.17 -19.61 -28.21
CA ASN A 387 -17.96 -20.66 -29.19
C ASN A 387 -16.56 -21.27 -29.19
N GLY A 388 -16.46 -22.51 -28.67
CA GLY A 388 -15.30 -23.40 -28.72
C GLY A 388 -14.83 -23.78 -30.13
N ARG A 389 -14.53 -22.78 -30.97
CA ARG A 389 -13.94 -22.87 -32.29
C ARG A 389 -13.07 -21.63 -32.50
N GLY A 390 -11.79 -21.71 -32.16
CA GLY A 390 -10.84 -20.66 -32.48
C GLY A 390 -9.46 -20.87 -31.89
N ASN A 391 -8.58 -21.58 -32.59
CA ASN A 391 -7.13 -21.64 -32.36
C ASN A 391 -6.41 -20.33 -32.72
N ARG A 392 -7.00 -19.16 -32.42
CA ARG A 392 -6.30 -17.88 -32.55
C ARG A 392 -6.20 -17.24 -31.18
N GLN A 393 -4.98 -17.17 -30.67
CA GLN A 393 -4.57 -16.19 -29.67
C GLN A 393 -4.99 -14.81 -30.16
N GLN A 394 -6.20 -14.36 -29.80
CA GLN A 394 -6.54 -12.95 -29.84
C GLN A 394 -6.14 -12.41 -28.48
N THR A 395 -4.86 -12.09 -28.35
CA THR A 395 -4.32 -11.35 -27.22
C THR A 395 -4.95 -9.95 -27.21
N GLY A 396 -5.50 -9.53 -26.07
CA GLY A 396 -6.03 -8.20 -25.86
C GLY A 396 -7.56 -8.10 -25.88
N SER A 397 -8.10 -7.39 -24.88
CA SER A 397 -9.49 -6.91 -24.91
C SER A 397 -9.65 -5.81 -25.97
N THR A 398 -10.67 -5.89 -26.82
CA THR A 398 -11.04 -4.76 -27.71
C THR A 398 -11.83 -3.67 -27.00
N VAL A 399 -12.23 -3.91 -25.75
CA VAL A 399 -12.92 -2.93 -24.90
C VAL A 399 -11.87 -2.33 -23.97
N PRO A 400 -11.63 -1.01 -24.02
CA PRO A 400 -10.75 -0.34 -23.06
C PRO A 400 -11.20 -0.64 -21.63
N PRO A 401 -10.28 -0.93 -20.70
CA PRO A 401 -10.65 -1.12 -19.31
C PRO A 401 -11.25 0.17 -18.74
N LYS A 402 -12.15 0.02 -17.76
CA LYS A 402 -12.64 1.16 -16.97
C LYS A 402 -11.81 1.29 -15.70
N LEU A 403 -11.49 2.51 -15.30
CA LEU A 403 -10.81 2.80 -14.04
C LEU A 403 -11.82 3.30 -13.01
N ILE A 404 -11.76 2.74 -11.81
CA ILE A 404 -12.50 3.21 -10.65
C ILE A 404 -11.47 3.72 -9.66
N GLU A 405 -11.45 5.02 -9.44
CA GLU A 405 -10.52 5.66 -8.50
C GLU A 405 -10.99 5.47 -7.07
N ILE A 406 -10.06 5.14 -6.19
CA ILE A 406 -10.35 4.75 -4.80
C ILE A 406 -9.24 5.26 -3.88
N ASN A 407 -9.53 5.43 -2.59
CA ASN A 407 -8.51 5.83 -1.62
C ASN A 407 -7.80 4.63 -1.00
N GLY A 408 -6.55 4.40 -1.38
CA GLY A 408 -5.71 3.35 -0.78
C GLY A 408 -5.70 2.05 -1.57
N GLU A 409 -5.71 0.93 -0.87
CA GLU A 409 -5.41 -0.41 -1.40
C GLU A 409 -6.59 -1.37 -1.12
N PRO A 410 -7.31 -1.84 -2.16
CA PRO A 410 -8.32 -2.89 -2.02
C PRO A 410 -7.63 -4.22 -1.73
N LYS A 411 -7.68 -4.62 -0.47
CA LYS A 411 -7.00 -5.85 -0.04
C LYS A 411 -7.79 -7.10 -0.33
N SER A 412 -9.10 -6.97 -0.54
CA SER A 412 -9.99 -8.08 -0.82
C SER A 412 -11.30 -7.55 -1.42
N MET A 413 -11.91 -8.33 -2.31
CA MET A 413 -13.19 -8.02 -2.98
C MET A 413 -14.08 -9.27 -3.04
N VAL A 414 -15.39 -9.09 -2.90
CA VAL A 414 -16.40 -10.14 -3.17
C VAL A 414 -17.60 -9.56 -3.90
N GLU A 415 -18.24 -10.38 -4.72
CA GLU A 415 -19.51 -10.09 -5.37
C GLU A 415 -20.69 -10.59 -4.51
N THR A 416 -21.73 -9.76 -4.37
CA THR A 416 -23.00 -10.14 -3.73
C THR A 416 -24.01 -10.69 -4.76
N VAL A 417 -25.15 -11.24 -4.31
CA VAL A 417 -26.14 -11.87 -5.22
C VAL A 417 -26.67 -10.89 -6.29
N ASP A 418 -26.74 -9.60 -5.98
CA ASP A 418 -27.21 -8.55 -6.90
C ASP A 418 -26.11 -7.98 -7.81
N GLY A 419 -24.90 -8.53 -7.76
CA GLY A 419 -23.75 -8.06 -8.54
C GLY A 419 -23.06 -6.83 -7.94
N THR A 420 -23.37 -6.42 -6.70
CA THR A 420 -22.59 -5.38 -6.02
C THR A 420 -21.22 -5.94 -5.63
N VAL A 421 -20.16 -5.19 -5.87
CA VAL A 421 -18.81 -5.54 -5.42
C VAL A 421 -18.53 -4.86 -4.08
N VAL A 422 -18.28 -5.65 -3.04
CA VAL A 422 -17.87 -5.14 -1.72
C VAL A 422 -16.37 -5.27 -1.55
N VAL A 423 -15.74 -4.22 -1.03
CA VAL A 423 -14.28 -4.06 -1.01
C VAL A 423 -13.80 -3.66 0.38
N GLY A 424 -12.77 -4.36 0.87
CA GLY A 424 -12.05 -3.99 2.09
C GLY A 424 -10.82 -3.11 1.79
N MET A 425 -10.76 -1.93 2.39
CA MET A 425 -9.73 -0.91 2.08
C MET A 425 -8.64 -0.79 3.15
N TYR A 426 -7.37 -0.79 2.72
CA TYR A 426 -6.21 -0.40 3.51
C TYR A 426 -5.65 0.96 3.06
N PRO A 427 -5.11 1.81 3.95
CA PRO A 427 -5.12 1.73 5.41
C PRO A 427 -6.33 2.44 6.04
N SER A 428 -7.33 2.85 5.24
CA SER A 428 -8.50 3.58 5.75
C SER A 428 -9.38 2.73 6.66
N THR A 429 -9.35 1.41 6.51
CA THR A 429 -10.28 0.45 7.15
C THR A 429 -11.74 0.69 6.76
N GLN A 430 -11.98 1.45 5.70
CA GLN A 430 -13.29 1.59 5.11
C GLN A 430 -13.68 0.28 4.41
N VAL A 431 -14.97 0.00 4.44
CA VAL A 431 -15.62 -0.99 3.59
C VAL A 431 -16.48 -0.23 2.62
N ILE A 432 -16.26 -0.43 1.32
CA ILE A 432 -17.04 0.23 0.27
C ILE A 432 -17.83 -0.80 -0.54
N ALA A 433 -18.97 -0.37 -1.06
CA ALA A 433 -19.76 -1.10 -2.04
C ALA A 433 -19.72 -0.35 -3.37
N ILE A 434 -19.58 -1.09 -4.46
CA ILE A 434 -19.51 -0.57 -5.82
C ILE A 434 -20.59 -1.26 -6.65
N ALA A 435 -21.51 -0.48 -7.20
CA ALA A 435 -22.50 -1.00 -8.15
C ALA A 435 -21.80 -1.39 -9.45
N SER A 436 -21.95 -2.62 -9.93
CA SER A 436 -21.18 -3.12 -11.09
C SER A 436 -21.60 -2.51 -12.42
N ASP A 437 -22.81 -1.98 -12.51
CA ASP A 437 -23.39 -1.35 -13.70
C ASP A 437 -23.03 0.13 -13.84
N THR A 438 -23.22 0.92 -12.77
CA THR A 438 -22.95 2.36 -12.74
C THR A 438 -21.54 2.70 -12.28
N LEU A 439 -20.87 1.79 -11.58
CA LEU A 439 -19.59 2.00 -10.87
C LEU A 439 -19.66 3.04 -9.74
N GLU A 440 -20.87 3.38 -9.30
CA GLU A 440 -21.06 4.25 -8.14
C GLU A 440 -20.54 3.59 -6.87
N GLN A 441 -19.80 4.37 -6.09
CA GLN A 441 -19.18 3.94 -4.85
C GLN A 441 -19.96 4.49 -3.65
N ARG A 442 -20.11 3.68 -2.60
CA ARG A 442 -20.55 4.16 -1.29
C ARG A 442 -19.79 3.50 -0.16
N VAL A 443 -19.57 4.24 0.91
CA VAL A 443 -19.00 3.71 2.15
C VAL A 443 -20.09 2.98 2.94
N LEU A 444 -19.84 1.73 3.29
CA LEU A 444 -20.70 0.94 4.19
C LEU A 444 -20.39 1.23 5.67
N GLY A 445 -19.12 1.47 5.98
CA GLY A 445 -18.65 1.74 7.34
C GLY A 445 -17.13 1.69 7.43
N THR A 446 -16.62 1.89 8.65
CA THR A 446 -15.20 1.84 8.99
C THR A 446 -15.00 0.83 10.12
N ILE A 447 -14.05 -0.09 9.98
CA ILE A 447 -13.87 -1.23 10.90
C ILE A 447 -13.39 -0.78 12.31
N ASP A 448 -12.63 0.31 12.39
CA ASP A 448 -12.06 0.86 13.64
C ASP A 448 -11.45 -0.22 14.57
N ASN A 449 -11.65 -0.15 15.91
CA ASN A 449 -11.27 -1.19 16.88
C ASN A 449 -9.81 -1.65 16.82
N GLU A 450 -8.91 -0.70 16.61
CA GLU A 450 -7.47 -0.95 16.43
C GLU A 450 -7.15 -1.90 15.27
N GLN A 451 -8.02 -1.99 14.26
CA GLN A 451 -7.80 -2.78 13.06
C GLN A 451 -7.07 -1.97 11.98
N MET A 452 -6.47 -2.67 11.01
CA MET A 452 -5.68 -2.03 9.96
C MET A 452 -5.87 -2.65 8.58
N ARG A 453 -5.86 -3.99 8.42
CA ARG A 453 -5.79 -4.62 7.09
C ARG A 453 -6.85 -5.71 6.87
N PRO A 454 -7.81 -5.52 5.96
CA PRO A 454 -8.83 -6.51 5.61
C PRO A 454 -8.32 -7.52 4.57
N LEU A 455 -7.69 -8.59 5.02
CA LEU A 455 -6.93 -9.52 4.17
C LEU A 455 -7.79 -10.49 3.35
N ALA A 456 -9.04 -10.69 3.72
CA ALA A 456 -9.96 -11.56 3.00
C ALA A 456 -11.39 -11.05 3.19
N ILE A 457 -12.31 -11.59 2.39
CA ILE A 457 -13.71 -11.22 2.43
C ILE A 457 -14.54 -12.38 1.88
N ALA A 458 -15.66 -12.70 2.53
CA ALA A 458 -16.59 -13.72 2.08
C ALA A 458 -18.02 -13.21 2.18
N TYR A 459 -18.89 -13.68 1.29
CA TYR A 459 -20.29 -13.31 1.28
C TYR A 459 -21.16 -14.47 1.75
N ASP A 460 -22.08 -14.19 2.68
CA ASP A 460 -23.16 -15.07 3.11
C ASP A 460 -24.45 -14.71 2.37
N PRO A 461 -24.81 -15.41 1.28
CA PRO A 461 -26.00 -15.10 0.51
C PRO A 461 -27.31 -15.35 1.29
N ALA A 462 -27.31 -16.21 2.30
CA ALA A 462 -28.53 -16.53 3.05
C ALA A 462 -28.96 -15.39 3.97
N ARG A 463 -27.99 -14.64 4.51
CA ARG A 463 -28.24 -13.49 5.41
C ARG A 463 -27.99 -12.15 4.72
N GLY A 464 -27.35 -12.16 3.55
CA GLY A 464 -26.93 -10.95 2.83
C GLY A 464 -25.76 -10.24 3.52
N ASP A 465 -25.05 -10.90 4.42
CA ASP A 465 -23.92 -10.33 5.16
C ASP A 465 -22.61 -10.61 4.44
N VAL A 466 -21.69 -9.64 4.49
CA VAL A 466 -20.30 -9.78 4.05
C VAL A 466 -19.43 -9.85 5.29
N LEU A 467 -18.57 -10.85 5.37
CA LEU A 467 -17.65 -11.10 6.46
C LEU A 467 -16.24 -10.67 6.07
N ILE A 468 -15.63 -9.80 6.88
CA ILE A 468 -14.34 -9.17 6.58
C ILE A 468 -13.39 -9.37 7.77
N PRO A 469 -12.52 -10.39 7.74
CA PRO A 469 -11.45 -10.53 8.72
C PRO A 469 -10.41 -9.43 8.56
N THR A 470 -9.94 -8.91 9.69
CA THR A 470 -8.88 -7.91 9.74
C THR A 470 -7.77 -8.29 10.69
N THR A 471 -6.55 -7.85 10.34
CA THR A 471 -5.46 -7.75 11.31
C THR A 471 -5.55 -6.46 12.10
N GLY A 472 -5.09 -6.51 13.35
CA GLY A 472 -4.85 -5.36 14.19
C GLY A 472 -3.79 -4.41 13.61
N LYS A 473 -3.73 -3.20 14.18
CA LYS A 473 -2.65 -2.22 13.98
C LYS A 473 -1.32 -2.77 14.48
N HIS A 474 -0.24 -2.03 14.27
CA HIS A 474 1.11 -2.45 14.68
C HIS A 474 1.15 -2.94 16.12
N LEU A 475 1.74 -4.14 16.31
CA LEU A 475 1.87 -4.81 17.62
C LEU A 475 0.55 -5.21 18.31
N VAL A 476 -0.60 -5.02 17.65
CA VAL A 476 -1.89 -5.53 18.11
C VAL A 476 -2.05 -6.97 17.60
N HIS A 477 -2.18 -7.91 18.54
CA HIS A 477 -2.27 -9.33 18.24
C HIS A 477 -3.69 -9.83 18.09
N THR A 478 -4.73 -9.06 18.43
CA THR A 478 -6.14 -9.50 18.30
C THR A 478 -6.80 -8.82 17.11
N GLY A 479 -7.09 -9.62 16.08
CA GLY A 479 -7.84 -9.22 14.89
C GLY A 479 -9.34 -9.12 15.14
N ALA A 480 -10.10 -8.81 14.09
CA ALA A 480 -11.56 -8.74 14.12
C ALA A 480 -12.18 -9.45 12.92
N VAL A 481 -13.48 -9.76 13.02
CA VAL A 481 -14.34 -10.03 11.87
C VAL A 481 -15.42 -8.97 11.87
N THR A 482 -15.60 -8.32 10.72
CA THR A 482 -16.68 -7.38 10.48
C THR A 482 -17.80 -8.07 9.72
N PHE A 483 -19.04 -7.92 10.17
CA PHE A 483 -20.25 -8.27 9.44
C PHE A 483 -20.86 -6.99 8.88
N ALA A 484 -20.84 -6.86 7.55
CA ALA A 484 -21.40 -5.71 6.85
C ALA A 484 -22.53 -6.18 5.94
N ASN A 485 -23.72 -5.62 6.10
CA ASN A 485 -24.85 -5.89 5.22
C ASN A 485 -25.02 -4.72 4.24
N PRO A 486 -24.67 -4.87 2.95
CA PRO A 486 -24.75 -3.78 2.01
C PRO A 486 -26.20 -3.30 1.84
N VAL A 487 -27.20 -4.18 1.91
CA VAL A 487 -28.61 -3.79 1.66
C VAL A 487 -29.18 -3.00 2.84
N THR A 488 -28.99 -3.46 4.06
CA THR A 488 -29.60 -2.84 5.26
C THR A 488 -28.72 -1.77 5.89
N GLY A 489 -27.42 -1.73 5.57
CA GLY A 489 -26.44 -0.85 6.21
C GLY A 489 -26.00 -1.31 7.60
N ALA A 490 -26.42 -2.50 8.06
CA ALA A 490 -25.93 -3.05 9.32
C ALA A 490 -24.41 -3.29 9.26
N PHE A 491 -23.70 -2.85 10.31
CA PHE A 491 -22.24 -2.91 10.38
C PHE A 491 -21.80 -3.25 11.81
N ASP A 492 -21.21 -4.42 12.00
CA ASP A 492 -20.86 -4.98 13.31
C ASP A 492 -19.44 -5.53 13.31
N VAL A 493 -18.59 -5.06 14.21
CA VAL A 493 -17.16 -5.41 14.28
C VAL A 493 -16.89 -6.14 15.58
N ARG A 494 -16.33 -7.35 15.48
CA ARG A 494 -16.13 -8.24 16.63
C ARG A 494 -14.71 -8.81 16.71
N ARG A 495 -14.11 -8.74 17.90
CA ARG A 495 -12.72 -9.16 18.20
C ARG A 495 -12.61 -10.46 19.00
N ASP A 496 -13.73 -11.05 19.37
CA ASP A 496 -13.78 -12.15 20.33
C ASP A 496 -13.74 -13.56 19.69
N PHE A 497 -13.66 -13.66 18.36
CA PHE A 497 -13.65 -14.95 17.68
C PHE A 497 -12.35 -15.75 17.86
N LEU A 498 -11.21 -15.07 17.81
CA LEU A 498 -9.87 -15.65 18.01
C LEU A 498 -9.03 -14.69 18.87
N PRO A 499 -9.24 -14.66 20.21
CA PRO A 499 -8.47 -13.77 21.08
C PRO A 499 -6.96 -14.06 21.00
N ASP A 500 -6.17 -12.99 21.10
CA ASP A 500 -4.70 -12.98 20.98
C ASP A 500 -4.15 -13.46 19.63
N GLN A 501 -5.00 -13.47 18.59
CA GLN A 501 -4.63 -13.81 17.22
C GLN A 501 -5.24 -12.82 16.22
N ASN A 502 -4.48 -12.49 15.19
CA ASN A 502 -5.01 -11.83 14.02
C ASN A 502 -5.83 -12.83 13.20
N ILE A 503 -6.74 -12.33 12.37
CA ILE A 503 -7.58 -13.16 11.52
C ILE A 503 -7.24 -12.83 10.07
N ARG A 504 -6.78 -13.84 9.31
CA ARG A 504 -6.30 -13.65 7.94
C ARG A 504 -7.29 -14.03 6.87
N ASN A 505 -8.17 -14.98 7.16
CA ASN A 505 -9.06 -15.57 6.18
C ASN A 505 -10.42 -15.95 6.79
N VAL A 506 -11.43 -16.00 5.94
CA VAL A 506 -12.80 -16.43 6.26
C VAL A 506 -13.40 -17.20 5.07
N VAL A 507 -14.14 -18.26 5.35
CA VAL A 507 -14.97 -18.96 4.36
C VAL A 507 -16.35 -19.23 4.95
N VAL A 508 -17.40 -19.05 4.14
CA VAL A 508 -18.80 -19.28 4.54
C VAL A 508 -19.29 -20.61 3.96
N VAL A 509 -19.91 -21.45 4.81
CA VAL A 509 -20.47 -22.75 4.45
C VAL A 509 -21.81 -22.93 5.13
N GLY A 510 -22.90 -22.70 4.40
CA GLY A 510 -24.26 -22.81 4.91
C GLY A 510 -24.54 -21.85 6.08
N ASP A 511 -24.80 -22.39 7.27
CA ASP A 511 -25.06 -21.61 8.47
C ASP A 511 -23.80 -21.24 9.28
N PHE A 512 -22.62 -21.65 8.81
CA PHE A 512 -21.36 -21.46 9.52
C PHE A 512 -20.36 -20.64 8.71
N ALA A 513 -19.46 -19.96 9.41
CA ALA A 513 -18.21 -19.47 8.84
C ALA A 513 -17.02 -20.07 9.57
N TYR A 514 -15.93 -20.29 8.84
CA TYR A 514 -14.65 -20.67 9.42
C TYR A 514 -13.69 -19.50 9.27
N VAL A 515 -12.94 -19.18 10.32
CA VAL A 515 -11.94 -18.11 10.32
C VAL A 515 -10.58 -18.63 10.77
N ALA A 516 -9.52 -18.17 10.11
CA ALA A 516 -8.17 -18.67 10.31
C ALA A 516 -7.26 -17.65 11.01
N GLY A 517 -6.59 -18.11 12.08
CA GLY A 517 -5.74 -17.30 12.94
C GLY A 517 -4.29 -17.12 12.47
N ASP A 518 -3.66 -16.05 12.96
CA ASP A 518 -2.24 -15.72 12.85
C ASP A 518 -1.75 -15.16 14.19
N THR A 519 -0.77 -15.82 14.81
CA THR A 519 -0.25 -15.37 16.11
C THR A 519 0.65 -14.14 15.99
N PHE A 520 1.07 -13.75 14.79
CA PHE A 520 1.92 -12.59 14.56
C PHE A 520 1.08 -11.31 14.45
N ALA A 521 1.59 -10.23 15.03
CA ALA A 521 1.08 -8.89 14.79
C ALA A 521 1.68 -8.27 13.53
N GLU A 522 0.96 -7.31 12.95
CA GLU A 522 1.49 -6.47 11.88
C GLU A 522 2.79 -5.78 12.32
N ALA A 523 3.81 -5.84 11.46
CA ALA A 523 5.18 -5.40 11.71
C ALA A 523 5.91 -6.04 12.92
N SER A 524 5.45 -7.20 13.40
CA SER A 524 6.19 -8.00 14.39
C SER A 524 6.97 -9.13 13.73
N SER A 525 8.20 -9.37 14.18
CA SER A 525 8.96 -10.59 13.87
C SER A 525 8.75 -11.70 14.90
N ASN A 526 8.05 -11.41 16.00
CA ASN A 526 7.81 -12.35 17.09
C ASN A 526 6.32 -12.71 17.16
N PRO A 527 6.00 -13.98 17.46
CA PRO A 527 4.62 -14.37 17.75
C PRO A 527 4.14 -13.64 19.00
N GLY A 528 2.83 -13.47 19.10
CA GLY A 528 2.15 -12.89 20.25
C GLY A 528 2.09 -13.81 21.46
N PRO A 529 1.08 -13.62 22.33
CA PRO A 529 0.89 -14.45 23.51
C PRO A 529 0.70 -15.94 23.21
N ARG A 530 0.24 -16.28 21.99
CA ARG A 530 0.08 -17.65 21.52
C ARG A 530 1.22 -18.07 20.60
N SER A 531 1.62 -19.33 20.69
CA SER A 531 2.59 -19.97 19.78
C SER A 531 1.93 -20.76 18.65
N VAL A 532 0.66 -21.13 18.81
CA VAL A 532 -0.13 -21.90 17.84
C VAL A 532 -1.36 -21.10 17.46
N ALA A 533 -1.58 -20.98 16.15
CA ALA A 533 -2.78 -20.40 15.58
C ALA A 533 -3.93 -21.41 15.61
N SER A 534 -5.16 -20.90 15.70
CA SER A 534 -6.36 -21.70 15.74
C SER A 534 -7.30 -21.35 14.58
N ILE A 535 -8.22 -22.27 14.28
CA ILE A 535 -9.36 -22.03 13.40
C ILE A 535 -10.62 -22.03 14.27
N ALA A 536 -11.50 -21.05 14.07
CA ALA A 536 -12.80 -21.00 14.75
C ALA A 536 -13.93 -21.27 13.76
N GLU A 537 -14.90 -22.07 14.19
CA GLU A 537 -16.21 -22.25 13.53
C GLU A 537 -17.20 -21.32 14.21
N ILE A 538 -17.79 -20.40 13.45
CA ILE A 538 -18.73 -19.37 13.90
C ILE A 538 -20.12 -19.77 13.41
N ASP A 539 -21.10 -19.82 14.32
CA ASP A 539 -22.51 -19.89 13.94
C ASP A 539 -22.97 -18.50 13.46
N LEU A 540 -23.39 -18.40 12.20
CA LEU A 540 -23.76 -17.13 11.58
C LEU A 540 -25.13 -16.60 12.02
N ARG A 541 -25.98 -17.43 12.65
CA ARG A 541 -27.28 -16.99 13.19
C ARG A 541 -27.10 -16.27 14.51
N THR A 542 -26.22 -16.79 15.37
CA THR A 542 -25.93 -16.21 16.69
C THR A 542 -24.71 -15.31 16.69
N ARG A 543 -23.88 -15.38 15.64
CA ARG A 543 -22.55 -14.73 15.53
C ARG A 543 -21.64 -15.10 16.69
N THR A 544 -21.68 -16.35 17.15
CA THR A 544 -20.84 -16.84 18.25
C THR A 544 -19.93 -17.97 17.81
N VAL A 545 -18.74 -18.06 18.40
CA VAL A 545 -17.88 -19.24 18.23
C VAL A 545 -18.60 -20.48 18.76
N ARG A 546 -18.76 -21.48 17.89
CA ARG A 546 -19.28 -22.80 18.25
C ARG A 546 -18.15 -23.69 18.78
N ARG A 547 -17.01 -23.67 18.11
CA ARG A 547 -15.79 -24.36 18.53
C ARG A 547 -14.55 -23.69 17.94
N THR A 548 -13.43 -23.91 18.61
CA THR A 548 -12.09 -23.54 18.16
C THR A 548 -11.24 -24.79 18.18
N PHE A 549 -10.42 -24.98 17.15
CA PHE A 549 -9.57 -26.16 17.02
C PHE A 549 -8.24 -25.81 16.34
N GLU A 550 -7.24 -26.67 16.53
CA GLU A 550 -5.87 -26.50 16.06
C GLU A 550 -5.46 -27.78 15.32
N PRO A 551 -5.80 -27.93 14.03
CA PRO A 551 -5.53 -29.17 13.29
C PRO A 551 -4.06 -29.60 13.35
N VAL A 552 -3.16 -28.62 13.38
CA VAL A 552 -1.72 -28.76 13.45
C VAL A 552 -1.13 -27.58 14.22
N ALA A 553 0.04 -27.78 14.82
CA ALA A 553 0.75 -26.76 15.59
C ALA A 553 1.48 -25.74 14.70
N TRP A 554 0.73 -25.02 13.87
CA TRP A 554 1.26 -23.92 13.04
C TRP A 554 1.06 -22.59 13.74
N ALA A 555 2.01 -21.67 13.59
CA ALA A 555 1.92 -20.34 14.18
C ALA A 555 1.03 -19.39 13.35
N ALA A 556 0.80 -19.69 12.06
CA ALA A 556 -0.09 -18.91 11.22
C ALA A 556 -0.60 -19.72 10.03
N TYR A 557 -1.92 -19.68 9.82
CA TYR A 557 -2.58 -20.12 8.60
C TYR A 557 -2.61 -18.96 7.60
N GLU A 558 -2.32 -19.21 6.32
CA GLU A 558 -2.46 -18.17 5.28
C GLU A 558 -3.90 -18.09 4.76
N ASP A 559 -4.46 -19.24 4.40
CA ASP A 559 -5.73 -19.35 3.71
C ASP A 559 -6.46 -20.65 4.09
N ILE A 560 -7.79 -20.65 3.97
CA ILE A 560 -8.65 -21.80 4.18
C ILE A 560 -9.76 -21.85 3.13
N THR A 561 -10.19 -23.07 2.76
CA THR A 561 -11.41 -23.29 1.99
C THR A 561 -12.06 -24.59 2.41
N VAL A 562 -13.36 -24.77 2.17
CA VAL A 562 -14.10 -25.97 2.56
C VAL A 562 -14.81 -26.57 1.36
N ARG A 563 -14.61 -27.87 1.17
CA ARG A 563 -15.27 -28.66 0.12
C ARG A 563 -15.71 -30.00 0.69
N ASP A 564 -16.98 -30.36 0.51
CA ASP A 564 -17.52 -31.67 0.89
C ASP A 564 -17.24 -32.07 2.35
N GLY A 565 -17.33 -31.11 3.28
CA GLY A 565 -17.05 -31.33 4.71
C GLY A 565 -15.56 -31.42 5.07
N ILE A 566 -14.67 -31.16 4.10
CA ILE A 566 -13.22 -31.15 4.31
C ILE A 566 -12.73 -29.70 4.24
N LEU A 567 -12.08 -29.25 5.31
CA LEU A 567 -11.37 -27.97 5.38
C LEU A 567 -9.95 -28.15 4.86
N PHE A 568 -9.60 -27.43 3.81
CA PHE A 568 -8.23 -27.29 3.33
C PHE A 568 -7.63 -26.03 3.92
N ALA A 569 -6.36 -26.10 4.32
CA ALA A 569 -5.63 -24.94 4.84
C ALA A 569 -4.19 -24.91 4.33
N THR A 570 -3.66 -23.70 4.11
CA THR A 570 -2.22 -23.46 3.83
C THR A 570 -1.57 -22.76 5.01
N GLY A 571 -0.30 -23.07 5.26
CA GLY A 571 0.52 -22.48 6.29
C GLY A 571 1.29 -21.26 5.78
N ARG A 572 1.24 -20.17 6.55
CA ARG A 572 2.19 -19.06 6.42
C ARG A 572 3.44 -19.34 7.26
N ASN A 573 3.24 -19.91 8.44
CA ASN A 573 4.27 -20.32 9.40
C ASN A 573 3.91 -21.69 9.99
N PRO A 574 4.45 -22.81 9.48
CA PRO A 574 5.52 -22.90 8.49
C PRO A 574 5.04 -22.55 7.07
N ARG A 575 5.93 -21.95 6.28
CA ARG A 575 5.68 -21.61 4.88
C ARG A 575 5.65 -22.89 4.03
N GLY A 576 4.67 -23.01 3.13
CA GLY A 576 4.58 -24.11 2.17
C GLY A 576 3.71 -25.28 2.61
N ALA A 577 3.52 -25.49 3.91
CA ALA A 577 2.73 -26.61 4.37
C ALA A 577 1.24 -26.45 3.99
N TRP A 578 0.57 -27.54 3.65
CA TRP A 578 -0.89 -27.59 3.51
C TRP A 578 -1.47 -28.83 4.18
N LEU A 579 -2.75 -28.78 4.52
CA LEU A 579 -3.48 -29.90 5.11
C LEU A 579 -4.93 -29.97 4.58
N ALA A 580 -5.52 -31.15 4.71
CA ALA A 580 -6.95 -31.38 4.63
C ALA A 580 -7.44 -31.97 5.95
N PHE A 581 -8.46 -31.34 6.54
CA PHE A 581 -9.06 -31.68 7.83
C PHE A 581 -10.53 -32.05 7.62
N ASP A 582 -10.90 -33.27 7.97
CA ASP A 582 -12.28 -33.73 7.94
C ASP A 582 -13.04 -33.14 9.14
N LEU A 583 -14.04 -32.28 8.88
CA LEU A 583 -14.74 -31.53 9.91
C LEU A 583 -15.66 -32.38 10.80
N ALA A 584 -16.02 -33.59 10.33
CA ALA A 584 -16.93 -34.50 11.02
C ALA A 584 -16.18 -35.44 11.97
N SER A 585 -15.06 -36.01 11.50
CA SER A 585 -14.18 -36.87 12.31
C SER A 585 -13.14 -36.11 13.12
N GLU A 586 -12.95 -34.82 12.81
CA GLU A 586 -11.90 -33.96 13.39
C GLU A 586 -10.49 -34.53 13.20
N GLN A 587 -10.23 -35.14 12.04
CA GLN A 587 -8.94 -35.74 11.71
C GLN A 587 -8.28 -35.02 10.53
N VAL A 588 -6.97 -34.87 10.60
CA VAL A 588 -6.16 -34.53 9.43
C VAL A 588 -6.07 -35.76 8.55
N ILE A 589 -6.64 -35.69 7.35
CA ILE A 589 -6.73 -36.82 6.39
C ILE A 589 -5.71 -36.72 5.26
N ALA A 590 -5.11 -35.55 5.07
CA ALA A 590 -4.00 -35.35 4.14
C ALA A 590 -3.12 -34.17 4.55
N THR A 591 -1.84 -34.22 4.20
CA THR A 591 -0.89 -33.12 4.33
C THR A 591 0.06 -33.08 3.14
N GLY A 592 0.70 -31.95 2.91
CA GLY A 592 1.78 -31.87 1.94
C GLY A 592 2.45 -30.49 1.93
N ASP A 593 3.15 -30.20 0.84
CA ASP A 593 3.89 -28.95 0.66
C ASP A 593 3.65 -28.36 -0.74
N ILE A 594 3.23 -27.11 -0.79
CA ILE A 594 3.04 -26.32 -2.01
C ILE A 594 4.31 -25.54 -2.40
N GLY A 595 5.30 -25.51 -1.50
CA GLY A 595 6.60 -24.86 -1.64
C GLY A 595 6.64 -23.39 -1.20
N GLY A 596 5.50 -22.78 -0.84
CA GLY A 596 5.45 -21.34 -0.54
C GLY A 596 4.12 -20.88 0.07
N VAL A 597 3.89 -19.58 0.08
CA VAL A 597 2.62 -18.99 0.53
C VAL A 597 1.69 -18.86 -0.68
N GLY A 598 0.44 -19.29 -0.53
CA GLY A 598 -0.54 -19.25 -1.61
C GLY A 598 -1.98 -19.27 -1.13
N GLY A 599 -2.85 -18.63 -1.92
CA GLY A 599 -4.28 -18.59 -1.68
C GLY A 599 -5.00 -19.82 -2.24
N LEU A 600 -6.07 -20.22 -1.56
CA LEU A 600 -6.86 -21.41 -1.83
C LEU A 600 -8.23 -21.03 -2.38
N ASP A 601 -8.72 -21.81 -3.33
CA ASP A 601 -10.14 -21.79 -3.67
C ASP A 601 -10.59 -23.14 -4.25
N THR A 602 -11.89 -23.37 -4.30
CA THR A 602 -12.49 -24.59 -4.84
C THR A 602 -13.21 -24.27 -6.14
N HIS A 603 -13.01 -25.12 -7.14
CA HIS A 603 -13.65 -24.94 -8.44
C HIS A 603 -13.91 -26.26 -9.13
N LEU A 604 -15.14 -26.44 -9.63
CA LEU A 604 -15.59 -27.65 -10.30
C LEU A 604 -15.26 -28.94 -9.52
N GLY A 605 -15.48 -28.92 -8.20
CA GLY A 605 -15.22 -30.06 -7.31
C GLY A 605 -13.75 -30.32 -7.01
N ARG A 606 -12.83 -29.42 -7.40
CA ARG A 606 -11.37 -29.54 -7.19
C ARG A 606 -10.89 -28.42 -6.27
N THR A 607 -9.79 -28.66 -5.56
CA THR A 607 -9.17 -27.67 -4.68
C THR A 607 -7.90 -27.17 -5.35
N TRP A 608 -7.80 -25.85 -5.52
CA TRP A 608 -6.71 -25.20 -6.21
C TRP A 608 -5.96 -24.29 -5.25
N VAL A 609 -4.66 -24.16 -5.50
CA VAL A 609 -3.80 -23.21 -4.79
C VAL A 609 -2.98 -22.42 -5.79
N TRP A 610 -2.87 -21.12 -5.58
CA TRP A 610 -1.91 -20.28 -6.28
C TRP A 610 -0.77 -19.90 -5.34
N ASN A 611 0.37 -20.57 -5.49
CA ASN A 611 1.60 -20.24 -4.76
C ASN A 611 2.28 -19.02 -5.39
N GLY A 612 2.17 -17.88 -4.73
CA GLY A 612 2.81 -16.63 -5.18
C GLY A 612 4.32 -16.56 -4.96
N THR A 613 4.89 -17.41 -4.09
CA THR A 613 6.33 -17.41 -3.79
C THR A 613 7.15 -17.99 -4.94
N HIS A 614 6.62 -19.03 -5.60
CA HIS A 614 7.30 -19.71 -6.72
C HIS A 614 6.54 -19.58 -8.04
N GLY A 615 5.43 -18.85 -8.08
CA GLY A 615 4.64 -18.65 -9.30
C GLY A 615 4.03 -19.95 -9.81
N ARG A 616 3.32 -20.69 -8.95
CA ARG A 616 2.71 -21.98 -9.31
C ARG A 616 1.21 -21.97 -9.14
N ILE A 617 0.50 -22.57 -10.08
CA ILE A 617 -0.89 -22.97 -9.91
C ILE A 617 -0.92 -24.49 -9.77
N GLN A 618 -1.44 -24.95 -8.64
CA GLN A 618 -1.40 -26.36 -8.27
C GLN A 618 -2.78 -26.83 -7.82
N GLU A 619 -3.01 -28.12 -7.98
CA GLU A 619 -4.19 -28.81 -7.50
C GLU A 619 -3.83 -29.65 -6.27
N LEU A 620 -4.68 -29.59 -5.25
CA LEU A 620 -4.55 -30.35 -4.02
C LEU A 620 -5.56 -31.50 -4.00
N SER A 621 -5.08 -32.70 -3.66
CA SER A 621 -5.92 -33.89 -3.55
C SER A 621 -5.60 -34.65 -2.27
N THR A 622 -6.64 -35.18 -1.63
CA THR A 622 -6.53 -36.07 -0.47
C THR A 622 -6.12 -37.49 -0.86
N ALA A 623 -6.13 -37.82 -2.16
CA ALA A 623 -5.68 -39.11 -2.65
C ALA A 623 -4.22 -39.38 -2.25
N GLY A 624 -3.94 -40.60 -1.79
CA GLY A 624 -2.61 -41.00 -1.36
C GLY A 624 -2.10 -40.30 -0.09
N GLY A 625 -2.98 -39.67 0.70
CA GLY A 625 -2.60 -38.95 1.93
C GLY A 625 -2.12 -37.51 1.69
N GLY A 626 -2.27 -37.00 0.46
CA GLY A 626 -1.89 -35.63 0.11
C GLY A 626 -1.02 -35.60 -1.14
N THR A 627 -1.64 -35.33 -2.28
CA THR A 627 -0.94 -35.16 -3.56
C THR A 627 -1.08 -33.74 -4.07
N VAL A 628 0.00 -33.21 -4.65
CA VAL A 628 0.06 -31.87 -5.26
C VAL A 628 0.42 -32.03 -6.73
N VAL A 629 -0.45 -31.58 -7.63
CA VAL A 629 -0.18 -31.57 -9.07
C VAL A 629 0.04 -30.14 -9.52
N THR A 630 1.22 -29.87 -10.11
CA THR A 630 1.56 -28.54 -10.61
C THR A 630 1.14 -28.43 -12.08
N HIS A 631 0.26 -27.48 -12.37
CA HIS A 631 -0.27 -27.24 -13.72
C HIS A 631 0.44 -26.09 -14.42
N TYR A 632 0.88 -25.11 -13.65
CA TYR A 632 1.72 -24.01 -14.09
C TYR A 632 2.87 -23.83 -13.11
N ASP A 633 4.06 -23.55 -13.62
CA ASP A 633 5.27 -23.28 -12.82
C ASP A 633 5.99 -22.04 -13.37
N SER A 634 6.75 -21.37 -12.50
CA SER A 634 7.55 -20.19 -12.84
C SER A 634 6.74 -19.04 -13.46
N ILE A 635 5.47 -18.88 -13.07
CA ILE A 635 4.65 -17.72 -13.45
C ILE A 635 5.32 -16.46 -12.86
N PRO A 636 5.64 -15.43 -13.66
CA PRO A 636 6.19 -14.19 -13.13
C PRO A 636 5.24 -13.55 -12.12
N GLY A 637 5.79 -13.15 -10.97
CA GLY A 637 5.01 -12.60 -9.87
C GLY A 637 4.29 -11.31 -10.24
N GLY A 638 3.03 -11.19 -9.81
CA GLY A 638 2.17 -10.06 -10.12
C GLY A 638 1.22 -9.64 -9.01
N PHE A 639 1.24 -10.34 -7.87
CA PHE A 639 0.44 -10.00 -6.71
C PHE A 639 1.34 -9.36 -5.65
N TYR A 640 0.84 -8.29 -5.01
CA TYR A 640 1.50 -7.67 -3.87
C TYR A 640 1.27 -8.49 -2.58
N ASN A 641 0.06 -9.04 -2.42
CA ASN A 641 -0.31 -9.89 -1.29
C ASN A 641 -0.23 -11.38 -1.68
N ARG A 642 -1.10 -12.23 -1.11
CA ARG A 642 -1.22 -13.61 -1.55
C ARG A 642 -1.76 -13.65 -2.98
N ALA A 643 -1.20 -14.52 -3.81
CA ALA A 643 -1.81 -14.86 -5.09
C ALA A 643 -3.00 -15.78 -4.82
N GLU A 644 -4.11 -15.55 -5.49
CA GLU A 644 -5.33 -16.35 -5.34
C GLU A 644 -5.93 -16.64 -6.72
N PRO A 645 -6.46 -17.85 -6.96
CA PRO A 645 -7.27 -18.13 -8.14
C PRO A 645 -8.52 -17.24 -8.15
N SER A 646 -8.92 -16.75 -9.33
CA SER A 646 -10.19 -16.04 -9.51
C SER A 646 -11.03 -16.72 -10.58
N PHE A 647 -12.01 -17.53 -10.14
CA PHE A 647 -12.85 -18.37 -10.99
C PHE A 647 -14.12 -17.65 -11.46
N VAL A 648 -14.67 -18.04 -12.62
CA VAL A 648 -15.94 -17.50 -13.14
C VAL A 648 -16.83 -18.61 -13.67
N GLY A 649 -18.02 -18.74 -13.08
CA GLY A 649 -19.07 -19.64 -13.55
C GLY A 649 -18.59 -21.08 -13.62
N ASP A 650 -18.83 -21.75 -14.74
CA ASP A 650 -18.47 -23.16 -14.99
C ASP A 650 -17.17 -23.31 -15.82
N ALA A 651 -16.42 -22.23 -15.98
CA ALA A 651 -15.31 -22.19 -16.91
C ALA A 651 -14.10 -22.97 -16.44
N ARG A 652 -13.41 -23.63 -17.37
CA ARG A 652 -12.22 -24.45 -17.05
C ARG A 652 -10.94 -23.63 -17.10
N GLY A 653 -10.79 -22.71 -16.16
CA GLY A 653 -9.61 -21.88 -16.01
C GLY A 653 -9.78 -20.87 -14.89
N THR A 654 -8.71 -20.15 -14.59
CA THR A 654 -8.70 -19.10 -13.56
C THR A 654 -8.08 -17.82 -14.11
N TRP A 655 -8.59 -16.68 -13.67
CA TRP A 655 -7.95 -15.38 -13.90
C TRP A 655 -6.86 -15.15 -12.85
N GLY A 656 -5.82 -14.43 -13.25
CA GLY A 656 -4.85 -13.85 -12.34
C GLY A 656 -3.76 -13.11 -13.09
N MET A 657 -2.52 -13.19 -12.58
CA MET A 657 -1.42 -12.34 -13.03
C MET A 657 -0.31 -13.12 -13.72
N HIS A 658 0.27 -12.51 -14.77
CA HIS A 658 1.54 -12.92 -15.35
C HIS A 658 2.46 -11.69 -15.43
N GLY A 659 3.30 -11.49 -14.42
CA GLY A 659 3.94 -10.20 -14.21
C GLY A 659 2.88 -9.16 -13.86
N THR A 660 2.87 -8.01 -14.52
CA THR A 660 1.81 -6.99 -14.32
C THR A 660 0.63 -7.14 -15.29
N ASP A 661 0.65 -8.15 -16.16
CA ASP A 661 -0.43 -8.40 -17.11
C ASP A 661 -1.54 -9.26 -16.50
N LEU A 662 -2.79 -8.94 -16.87
CA LEU A 662 -3.95 -9.79 -16.66
C LEU A 662 -3.81 -11.02 -17.54
N ALA A 663 -3.99 -12.19 -16.94
CA ALA A 663 -3.82 -13.46 -17.60
C ALA A 663 -4.95 -14.44 -17.27
N TRP A 664 -5.37 -15.20 -18.28
CA TRP A 664 -6.22 -16.36 -18.12
C TRP A 664 -5.38 -17.63 -18.17
N PHE A 665 -5.56 -18.51 -17.19
CA PHE A 665 -4.87 -19.78 -17.06
C PHE A 665 -5.86 -20.93 -17.30
N PRO A 666 -5.93 -21.49 -18.52
CA PRO A 666 -6.75 -22.65 -18.80
C PRO A 666 -6.37 -23.85 -17.90
N LEU A 667 -7.36 -24.48 -17.28
CA LEU A 667 -7.15 -25.64 -16.41
C LEU A 667 -7.53 -26.94 -17.12
N PRO A 668 -6.97 -28.09 -16.70
CA PRO A 668 -7.31 -29.38 -17.28
C PRO A 668 -8.78 -29.74 -17.10
N LYS A 669 -9.21 -30.75 -17.86
CA LYS A 669 -10.59 -31.22 -17.82
C LYS A 669 -10.98 -31.89 -16.50
#